data_AF-A0A542UUZ0-F1
#
_entry.id   AF-A0A542UUZ0-F1
#
_cell.length_a   1.000
_cell.length_b   1.000
_cell.length_c   1.000
_cell.angle_alpha   90.00
_cell.angle_beta   90.00
_cell.angle_gamma   90.00
#
_symmetry.space_group_name_H-M   'P 1'
#
loop_
_entity.id
_entity.type
_entity.pdbx_description
1 polymer ?
#
loop_
_entity_poly.entity_id
_entity_poly.type
_entity_poly.pdbx_seq_one_letter_code
_entity_poly.pdbx_strand_id
1 'polypeptide(L)'
;MPRLPRLLPTTDGVRVAAPGRRTHVAVDAAETPAVHLAVDDLLADVARVADVATTRTAAVAGAQVVVGTLGTSALVDDAADLLDLDPLRTADGAPRWEAYTLQVADGRLWVVGADRRGTVYGVYALCEAMGVSPWHWWADVPVRRRPHVTVPHDLHVADHPSVRYRGIFLNDEEQLEAWARRHTDDGTIGPATYARVCELLLRLGGNYLWPAMHVNAFNADPENGRLAHERGVVVGTSHCDMLLRSNQHEWEPWAAAHGGDLVYDWSVPGRNREMLREYWRGSVRQNAGYEVTWTLGMRGIHDSGFETAHVDADTRLSEPEKHRARLRLLQDVVAAQRDVLAEVLGPERATDAPQVFVPYKEVLPLYDDGLDLPDDVTLLWSDDSFGHVRRFPTPAERDRRGGHGLYFHHSYWSPPPRSYLFLSSMPLPHVRRELRRSWDAGIREVWVDNVGALKPLEQDVEHFLRYAWDVGHEAAGEDRPTADPRAWTAAWVDRDVSGGHGERVAALLEEWAQVTDVRKVEHLSSRAFDQTAWGDEAARRVAALHRLAAQVADVHAALPPDERDAFVQLVAFKVWASALVAAQFAHADRSLLAHDQGRWRAADHHLALSRAFDAHKRALLHFYDRVMAGGRWRDLVTPERFPPPTTAMFPAARPALRVGAPELVVVAWGDPGPVDAPRLTFSPHGPAVRWLDVGNAGSGTLDVEVTVDAGWVRTDWTGGPLDVERRVAVRVDDATAHTGRSATVTVRTPHDGRRVDVVVEVLDVPAPPAGWDGWLEADGALSLPAAQADERHDGATTRWQDVPGLGRGGGALVEVRRTGGPHGATTTAPADTPADGVADPAALVFHVHLVTPGAHEVELHRLPTLDSTGRVRVAVQADDRPPVVLESPTTDEHRGTWETAVVEHVERLRTTLPWLDAGPHVLRVLAVDPGVGLHRVVVHTVPAVGARGRTALGPPTSARTDRPASAAPDPDPLATAEAELARLDAFARDVLRTDPADVPLHPVVYVGRQMWAGPTTFTPNETVEQDALGPSRYAAAPDGGHDRLAALPSGPVVERDGMLAVDVARALRGTADAWTTPSLDAPRTGWVHTQAETAGGTGLALHVDAPKREWTDPHEAPGVHVRVRTDGGRFAVWALVKYDHDRDDACWLALDGTPQPASEQLSGGDLFTFGTTQVWVWALLADLDVPPGDHVLSVLARRAGLRVDRLWLTRDERRPPPDATWPA
;
A
#
# COMPACT_ATOMS: atom_id res chain seq x y z
N MET A 1 23.22 9.28 -1.88
CA MET A 1 23.45 10.03 -3.12
C MET A 1 24.92 9.95 -3.45
N PRO A 2 25.25 9.68 -4.72
CA PRO A 2 26.59 9.90 -5.21
C PRO A 2 27.03 11.32 -4.82
N ARG A 3 28.25 11.48 -4.32
CA ARG A 3 28.80 12.80 -4.00
C ARG A 3 28.81 13.64 -5.27
N LEU A 4 27.95 14.66 -5.31
CA LEU A 4 27.85 15.55 -6.46
C LEU A 4 28.99 16.59 -6.41
N PRO A 5 29.58 16.96 -7.55
CA PRO A 5 30.52 18.08 -7.59
C PRO A 5 29.82 19.39 -7.25
N ARG A 6 30.47 20.23 -6.45
CA ARG A 6 29.97 21.58 -6.17
C ARG A 6 30.11 22.45 -7.42
N LEU A 7 29.02 23.11 -7.84
CA LEU A 7 29.06 24.15 -8.86
C LEU A 7 29.20 25.54 -8.23
N LEU A 8 29.90 26.43 -8.92
CA LEU A 8 30.03 27.83 -8.51
C LEU A 8 28.91 28.70 -9.11
N PRO A 9 28.31 29.61 -8.33
CA PRO A 9 27.37 30.60 -8.85
C PRO A 9 28.08 31.71 -9.64
N THR A 10 29.42 31.74 -9.62
CA THR A 10 30.26 32.71 -10.32
C THR A 10 30.99 32.04 -11.50
N THR A 11 31.76 32.84 -12.24
CA THR A 11 32.65 32.35 -13.32
C THR A 11 34.11 32.20 -12.89
N ASP A 12 34.38 32.31 -11.58
CA ASP A 12 35.71 32.25 -10.97
C ASP A 12 36.09 30.78 -10.68
N GLY A 13 36.30 30.03 -11.76
CA GLY A 13 36.56 28.60 -11.76
C GLY A 13 36.76 28.06 -13.18
N VAL A 14 36.83 26.73 -13.31
CA VAL A 14 36.86 26.07 -14.62
C VAL A 14 35.47 26.07 -15.23
N ARG A 15 35.34 26.67 -16.41
CA ARG A 15 34.07 26.80 -17.12
C ARG A 15 33.84 25.56 -17.98
N VAL A 16 32.90 24.73 -17.53
CA VAL A 16 32.39 23.59 -18.29
C VAL A 16 31.55 24.09 -19.47
N ALA A 17 30.67 25.07 -19.24
CA ALA A 17 29.84 25.68 -20.28
C ALA A 17 29.61 27.18 -20.03
N ALA A 18 29.59 27.98 -21.10
CA ALA A 18 29.31 29.42 -21.03
C ALA A 18 28.74 29.94 -22.36
N PRO A 19 27.92 31.01 -22.35
CA PRO A 19 27.21 31.49 -23.52
C PRO A 19 28.18 32.01 -24.57
N GLY A 20 27.86 31.83 -25.85
CA GLY A 20 28.71 32.24 -26.97
C GLY A 20 29.99 31.42 -27.15
N ARG A 21 30.19 30.34 -26.38
CA ARG A 21 31.28 29.37 -26.57
C ARG A 21 30.70 27.98 -26.82
N ARG A 22 31.30 27.23 -27.75
CA ARG A 22 30.98 25.81 -27.96
C ARG A 22 31.65 25.00 -26.85
N THR A 23 30.90 24.10 -26.23
CA THR A 23 31.43 23.18 -25.21
C THR A 23 31.91 21.90 -25.89
N HIS A 24 33.17 21.56 -25.69
CA HIS A 24 33.83 20.39 -26.22
C HIS A 24 34.01 19.35 -25.11
N VAL A 25 33.49 18.14 -25.34
CA VAL A 25 33.69 16.97 -24.45
C VAL A 25 34.58 15.98 -25.18
N ALA A 26 35.75 15.70 -24.61
CA ALA A 26 36.68 14.71 -25.12
C ALA A 26 36.34 13.31 -24.59
N VAL A 27 36.30 12.33 -25.48
CA VAL A 27 36.11 10.91 -25.16
C VAL A 27 36.89 10.06 -26.17
N ASP A 28 37.55 9.00 -25.72
CA ASP A 28 38.28 8.09 -26.59
C ASP A 28 37.31 7.27 -27.45
N ALA A 29 37.70 6.92 -28.68
CA ALA A 29 36.92 6.04 -29.56
C ALA A 29 36.96 4.57 -29.12
N ALA A 30 37.91 4.19 -28.24
CA ALA A 30 37.99 2.86 -27.64
C ALA A 30 36.98 2.64 -26.50
N GLU A 31 36.28 3.69 -26.06
CA GLU A 31 35.28 3.58 -25.00
C GLU A 31 34.10 2.68 -25.38
N THR A 32 33.46 2.12 -24.35
CA THR A 32 32.30 1.25 -24.56
C THR A 32 31.07 2.04 -25.03
N PRO A 33 30.08 1.38 -25.67
CA PRO A 33 28.81 2.02 -26.03
C PRO A 33 28.14 2.74 -24.85
N ALA A 34 28.24 2.20 -23.63
CA ALA A 34 27.64 2.78 -22.42
C ALA A 34 28.20 4.18 -22.13
N VAL A 35 29.52 4.33 -22.22
CA VAL A 35 30.21 5.60 -21.98
C VAL A 35 29.89 6.59 -23.10
N HIS A 36 29.86 6.14 -24.36
CA HIS A 36 29.43 7.01 -25.46
C HIS A 36 28.00 7.51 -25.28
N LEU A 37 27.04 6.64 -24.95
CA LEU A 37 25.66 7.04 -24.72
C LEU A 37 25.54 8.04 -23.56
N ALA A 38 26.25 7.83 -22.45
CA ALA A 38 26.28 8.79 -21.35
C ALA A 38 26.90 10.13 -21.76
N VAL A 39 27.94 10.15 -22.61
CA VAL A 39 28.50 11.38 -23.15
C VAL A 39 27.51 12.09 -24.08
N ASP A 40 26.70 11.37 -24.86
CA ASP A 40 25.64 11.97 -25.67
C ASP A 40 24.56 12.62 -24.78
N ASP A 41 24.18 11.95 -23.70
CA ASP A 41 23.28 12.51 -22.69
C ASP A 41 23.89 13.77 -22.04
N LEU A 42 25.17 13.77 -21.69
CA LEU A 42 25.88 14.94 -21.14
C LEU A 42 25.87 16.12 -22.13
N LEU A 43 26.16 15.86 -23.41
CA LEU A 43 26.15 16.89 -24.45
C LEU A 43 24.76 17.49 -24.60
N ALA A 44 23.70 16.67 -24.52
CA ALA A 44 22.32 17.14 -24.55
C ALA A 44 21.95 17.93 -23.28
N ASP A 45 22.33 17.44 -22.11
CA ASP A 45 22.05 18.08 -20.82
C ASP A 45 22.77 19.43 -20.68
N VAL A 46 24.04 19.53 -21.09
CA VAL A 46 24.76 20.81 -21.16
C VAL A 46 24.06 21.80 -22.11
N ALA A 47 23.59 21.33 -23.27
CA ALA A 47 22.85 22.17 -24.21
C ALA A 47 21.53 22.68 -23.62
N ARG A 48 20.76 21.82 -22.93
CA ARG A 48 19.51 22.20 -22.24
C ARG A 48 19.74 23.20 -21.11
N VAL A 49 20.78 22.99 -20.30
CA VAL A 49 21.08 23.82 -19.12
C VAL A 49 21.66 25.17 -19.52
N ALA A 50 22.67 25.21 -20.38
CA ALA A 50 23.44 26.43 -20.65
C ALA A 50 23.08 27.13 -21.97
N ASP A 51 22.20 26.55 -22.80
CA ASP A 51 21.83 27.07 -24.12
C ASP A 51 23.06 27.32 -25.02
N VAL A 52 23.92 26.31 -25.11
CA VAL A 52 25.18 26.34 -25.86
C VAL A 52 25.26 25.20 -26.87
N ALA A 53 26.03 25.43 -27.95
CA ALA A 53 26.39 24.34 -28.85
C ALA A 53 27.38 23.40 -28.15
N THR A 54 27.15 22.09 -28.26
CA THR A 54 28.00 21.06 -27.68
C THR A 54 28.59 20.17 -28.77
N THR A 55 29.78 19.60 -28.55
CA THR A 55 30.48 18.76 -29.54
C THR A 55 31.37 17.73 -28.87
N ARG A 56 31.24 16.48 -29.33
CA ARG A 56 32.19 15.40 -29.01
C ARG A 56 33.49 15.58 -29.81
N THR A 57 34.63 15.34 -29.16
CA THR A 57 35.96 15.33 -29.79
C THR A 57 36.79 14.16 -29.27
N ALA A 58 37.80 13.72 -30.03
CA ALA A 58 38.81 12.77 -29.58
C ALA A 58 40.07 13.47 -29.02
N ALA A 59 40.17 14.80 -29.17
CA ALA A 59 41.32 15.57 -28.73
C ALA A 59 41.05 16.27 -27.39
N VAL A 60 41.98 16.12 -26.45
CA VAL A 60 41.96 16.81 -25.14
C VAL A 60 42.23 18.31 -25.30
N ALA A 61 43.02 18.70 -26.31
CA ALA A 61 43.31 20.10 -26.60
C ALA A 61 42.03 20.88 -26.94
N GLY A 62 41.69 21.88 -26.12
CA GLY A 62 40.50 22.72 -26.28
C GLY A 62 39.21 22.13 -25.71
N ALA A 63 39.24 20.91 -25.16
CA ALA A 63 38.11 20.32 -24.45
C ALA A 63 37.91 20.94 -23.06
N GLN A 64 36.67 21.16 -22.67
CA GLN A 64 36.31 21.64 -21.32
C GLN A 64 36.13 20.47 -20.34
N VAL A 65 35.67 19.33 -20.85
CA VAL A 65 35.49 18.10 -20.10
C VAL A 65 36.20 16.97 -20.83
N VAL A 66 36.93 16.12 -20.11
CA VAL A 66 37.51 14.88 -20.61
C VAL A 66 36.88 13.72 -19.85
N VAL A 67 36.33 12.75 -20.58
CA VAL A 67 35.65 11.58 -20.04
C VAL A 67 36.41 10.32 -20.46
N GLY A 68 36.68 9.42 -19.53
CA GLY A 68 37.26 8.13 -19.87
C GLY A 68 37.33 7.13 -18.73
N THR A 69 37.59 5.89 -19.09
CA THR A 69 37.68 4.73 -18.21
C THR A 69 39.14 4.30 -18.08
N LEU A 70 39.59 4.05 -16.85
CA LEU A 70 40.96 3.61 -16.56
C LEU A 70 41.33 2.35 -17.37
N GLY A 71 42.48 2.37 -18.06
CA GLY A 71 42.96 1.24 -18.86
C GLY A 71 42.19 0.98 -20.15
N THR A 72 41.18 1.79 -20.48
CA THR A 72 40.45 1.75 -21.76
C THR A 72 40.69 3.02 -22.58
N SER A 73 40.71 4.19 -21.93
CA SER A 73 40.93 5.49 -22.56
C SER A 73 42.39 5.89 -22.53
N ALA A 74 43.00 6.01 -23.72
CA ALA A 74 44.35 6.54 -23.83
C ALA A 74 44.42 8.00 -23.34
N LEU A 75 43.31 8.75 -23.42
CA LEU A 75 43.24 10.13 -22.92
C LEU A 75 43.48 10.21 -21.41
N VAL A 76 42.97 9.21 -20.66
CA VAL A 76 43.14 9.11 -19.21
C VAL A 76 44.51 8.53 -18.88
N ASP A 77 44.91 7.46 -19.55
CA ASP A 77 46.17 6.78 -19.28
C ASP A 77 47.39 7.69 -19.55
N ASP A 78 47.36 8.50 -20.62
CA ASP A 78 48.39 9.50 -20.93
C ASP A 78 48.44 10.67 -19.92
N ALA A 79 47.33 10.89 -19.19
CA ALA A 79 47.19 11.94 -18.18
C ALA A 79 47.28 11.43 -16.74
N ALA A 80 47.62 10.15 -16.53
CA ALA A 80 47.59 9.52 -15.20
C ALA A 80 48.47 10.24 -14.17
N ASP A 81 49.64 10.76 -14.58
CA ASP A 81 50.54 11.52 -13.70
C ASP A 81 49.98 12.89 -13.25
N LEU A 82 48.92 13.38 -13.92
CA LEU A 82 48.24 14.64 -13.61
C LEU A 82 47.01 14.45 -12.71
N LEU A 83 46.56 13.22 -12.51
CA LEU A 83 45.29 12.89 -11.88
C LEU A 83 45.51 12.08 -10.60
N ASP A 84 44.70 12.34 -9.58
CA ASP A 84 44.60 11.45 -8.42
C ASP A 84 43.64 10.29 -8.74
N LEU A 85 44.20 9.10 -8.97
CA LEU A 85 43.47 7.89 -9.33
C LEU A 85 43.41 6.87 -8.18
N ASP A 86 44.00 7.17 -7.02
CA ASP A 86 43.98 6.28 -5.85
C ASP A 86 42.56 5.97 -5.35
N PRO A 87 41.60 6.92 -5.35
CA PRO A 87 40.21 6.63 -4.98
C PRO A 87 39.52 5.57 -5.86
N LEU A 88 40.00 5.38 -7.09
CA LEU A 88 39.50 4.37 -8.03
C LEU A 88 40.03 2.97 -7.76
N ARG A 89 40.85 2.79 -6.72
CA ARG A 89 41.49 1.51 -6.40
C ARG A 89 41.03 0.98 -5.04
N THR A 90 40.98 -0.33 -4.92
CA THR A 90 40.86 -1.04 -3.64
C THR A 90 42.21 -1.06 -2.92
N ALA A 91 42.24 -1.50 -1.66
CA ALA A 91 43.46 -1.50 -0.84
C ALA A 91 44.59 -2.39 -1.40
N ASP A 92 44.24 -3.40 -2.19
CA ASP A 92 45.15 -4.30 -2.92
C ASP A 92 45.51 -3.78 -4.33
N GLY A 93 45.00 -2.61 -4.72
CA GLY A 93 45.37 -1.90 -5.96
C GLY A 93 44.54 -2.24 -7.19
N ALA A 94 43.56 -3.15 -7.08
CA ALA A 94 42.62 -3.48 -8.15
C ALA A 94 41.64 -2.30 -8.40
N PRO A 95 41.07 -2.17 -9.62
CA PRO A 95 40.00 -1.19 -9.86
C PRO A 95 38.83 -1.43 -8.91
N ARG A 96 38.40 -0.38 -8.22
CA ARG A 96 37.25 -0.41 -7.32
C ARG A 96 35.97 -0.40 -8.16
N TRP A 97 35.12 -1.39 -7.93
CA TRP A 97 33.84 -1.57 -8.64
C TRP A 97 33.05 -0.27 -8.73
N GLU A 98 32.78 0.17 -9.97
CA GLU A 98 31.96 1.33 -10.31
C GLU A 98 32.38 2.66 -9.65
N ALA A 99 33.62 2.74 -9.16
CA ALA A 99 34.16 3.97 -8.61
C ALA A 99 34.40 5.00 -9.70
N TYR A 100 34.27 6.27 -9.35
CA TYR A 100 34.59 7.39 -10.23
C TYR A 100 35.26 8.53 -9.47
N THR A 101 35.92 9.41 -10.23
CA THR A 101 36.44 10.70 -9.76
C THR A 101 36.12 11.81 -10.76
N LEU A 102 35.70 12.96 -10.23
CA LEU A 102 35.58 14.23 -10.94
C LEU A 102 36.63 15.17 -10.36
N GLN A 103 37.60 15.57 -11.18
CA GLN A 103 38.66 16.45 -10.72
C GLN A 103 39.09 17.47 -11.76
N VAL A 104 39.53 18.63 -11.30
CA VAL A 104 40.10 19.66 -12.16
C VAL A 104 41.61 19.50 -12.23
N ALA A 105 42.14 19.29 -13.44
CA ALA A 105 43.56 19.24 -13.73
C ALA A 105 43.85 19.90 -15.08
N ASP A 106 44.94 20.65 -15.19
CA ASP A 106 45.31 21.42 -16.40
C ASP A 106 44.16 22.30 -16.96
N GLY A 107 43.44 22.95 -16.04
CA GLY A 107 42.38 23.91 -16.35
C GLY A 107 41.10 23.33 -16.99
N ARG A 108 40.91 22.00 -16.94
CA ARG A 108 39.70 21.32 -17.44
C ARG A 108 39.17 20.31 -16.42
N LEU A 109 37.91 19.92 -16.58
CA LEU A 109 37.27 18.91 -15.76
C LEU A 109 37.55 17.52 -16.34
N TRP A 110 38.04 16.62 -15.52
CA TRP A 110 38.22 15.20 -15.83
C TRP A 110 37.14 14.39 -15.12
N VAL A 111 36.49 13.50 -15.85
CA VAL A 111 35.53 12.52 -15.33
C VAL A 111 36.10 11.14 -15.64
N VAL A 112 36.59 10.46 -14.61
CA VAL A 112 37.31 9.20 -14.77
C VAL A 112 36.64 8.10 -13.96
N GLY A 113 36.31 6.99 -14.62
CA GLY A 113 35.80 5.79 -13.96
C GLY A 113 36.84 4.69 -13.81
N ALA A 114 36.70 3.88 -12.77
CA ALA A 114 37.45 2.64 -12.59
C ALA A 114 37.04 1.56 -13.61
N ASP A 115 35.79 1.60 -14.05
CA ASP A 115 35.19 0.76 -15.09
C ASP A 115 34.14 1.55 -15.89
N ARG A 116 33.52 0.90 -16.89
CA ARG A 116 32.55 1.53 -17.79
C ARG A 116 31.39 2.20 -17.05
N ARG A 117 30.89 1.60 -15.97
CA ARG A 117 29.75 2.13 -15.21
C ARG A 117 30.18 3.22 -14.24
N GLY A 118 31.36 3.11 -13.63
CA GLY A 118 31.99 4.21 -12.90
C GLY A 118 32.06 5.48 -13.77
N THR A 119 32.53 5.36 -15.02
CA THR A 119 32.59 6.50 -15.95
C THR A 119 31.19 7.08 -16.23
N VAL A 120 30.19 6.22 -16.47
CA VAL A 120 28.78 6.63 -16.65
C VAL A 120 28.25 7.37 -15.43
N TYR A 121 28.50 6.88 -14.21
CA TYR A 121 28.05 7.54 -12.97
C TYR A 121 28.75 8.88 -12.74
N GLY A 122 30.03 8.99 -13.06
CA GLY A 122 30.73 10.28 -13.01
C GLY A 122 30.12 11.30 -13.96
N VAL A 123 29.71 10.86 -15.16
CA VAL A 123 28.99 11.70 -16.13
C VAL A 123 27.61 12.12 -15.60
N TYR A 124 26.81 11.19 -15.09
CA TYR A 124 25.48 11.54 -14.56
C TYR A 124 25.55 12.35 -13.25
N ALA A 125 26.58 12.18 -12.43
CA ALA A 125 26.84 13.05 -11.27
C ALA A 125 27.10 14.50 -11.70
N LEU A 126 27.80 14.71 -12.82
CA LEU A 126 27.93 16.05 -13.42
C LEU A 126 26.59 16.58 -13.94
N CYS A 127 25.79 15.75 -14.64
CA CYS A 127 24.46 16.14 -15.11
C CYS A 127 23.53 16.57 -13.97
N GLU A 128 23.49 15.79 -12.89
CA GLU A 128 22.67 16.09 -11.71
C GLU A 128 23.16 17.37 -11.01
N ALA A 129 24.47 17.54 -10.86
CA ALA A 129 25.03 18.76 -10.28
C ALA A 129 24.69 20.04 -11.09
N MET A 130 24.60 19.92 -12.43
CA MET A 130 24.13 21.00 -13.30
C MET A 130 22.65 21.35 -13.10
N GLY A 131 21.88 20.47 -12.46
CA GLY A 131 20.46 20.64 -12.19
C GLY A 131 19.55 19.85 -13.13
N VAL A 132 20.05 18.81 -13.80
CA VAL A 132 19.20 17.88 -14.56
C VAL A 132 18.79 16.73 -13.65
N SER A 133 17.53 16.73 -13.23
CA SER A 133 16.96 15.66 -12.41
C SER A 133 16.98 14.31 -13.13
N PRO A 134 17.23 13.18 -12.43
CA PRO A 134 16.96 11.85 -12.96
C PRO A 134 15.53 11.72 -13.53
N TRP A 135 14.58 12.46 -12.94
CA TRP A 135 13.16 12.43 -13.28
C TRP A 135 12.75 13.43 -14.37
N HIS A 136 13.70 14.12 -15.03
CA HIS A 136 13.39 15.11 -16.07
C HIS A 136 12.49 14.56 -17.20
N TRP A 137 12.66 13.27 -17.52
CA TRP A 137 11.84 12.59 -18.51
C TRP A 137 10.65 11.86 -17.87
N TRP A 138 10.88 11.07 -16.82
CA TRP A 138 9.85 10.20 -16.21
C TRP A 138 8.85 10.92 -15.31
N ALA A 139 9.12 12.17 -14.91
CA ALA A 139 8.20 12.98 -14.11
C ALA A 139 8.17 14.46 -14.51
N ASP A 140 8.50 14.77 -15.76
CA ASP A 140 8.44 16.11 -16.34
C ASP A 140 9.20 17.21 -15.57
N VAL A 141 10.20 16.83 -14.74
CA VAL A 141 10.96 17.81 -13.94
C VAL A 141 11.68 18.77 -14.88
N PRO A 142 11.39 20.09 -14.84
CA PRO A 142 11.94 21.02 -15.81
C PRO A 142 13.45 21.23 -15.61
N VAL A 143 14.19 21.25 -16.72
CA VAL A 143 15.63 21.55 -16.69
C VAL A 143 15.83 23.07 -16.57
N ARG A 144 16.31 23.52 -15.42
CA ARG A 144 16.55 24.94 -15.14
C ARG A 144 17.74 25.46 -15.94
N ARG A 145 17.53 26.59 -16.63
CA ARG A 145 18.60 27.25 -17.38
C ARG A 145 19.59 27.94 -16.45
N ARG A 146 20.88 27.85 -16.79
CA ARG A 146 21.97 28.56 -16.12
C ARG A 146 22.78 29.35 -17.13
N PRO A 147 23.22 30.58 -16.81
CA PRO A 147 24.06 31.34 -17.71
C PRO A 147 25.45 30.70 -17.89
N HIS A 148 25.90 29.85 -16.97
CA HIS A 148 27.16 29.14 -17.08
C HIS A 148 27.15 27.89 -16.19
N VAL A 149 28.03 26.94 -16.50
CA VAL A 149 28.39 25.81 -15.64
C VAL A 149 29.87 25.97 -15.30
N THR A 150 30.16 26.22 -14.01
CA THR A 150 31.51 26.47 -13.51
C THR A 150 31.78 25.58 -12.31
N VAL A 151 32.94 24.92 -12.28
CA VAL A 151 33.43 24.13 -11.14
C VAL A 151 34.63 24.81 -10.47
N PRO A 152 34.88 24.59 -9.16
CA PRO A 152 36.06 25.09 -8.47
C PRO A 152 37.37 24.65 -9.14
N HIS A 153 38.41 25.47 -9.05
CA HIS A 153 39.75 25.15 -9.57
C HIS A 153 40.41 23.95 -8.86
N ASP A 154 40.03 23.71 -7.62
CA ASP A 154 40.50 22.65 -6.74
C ASP A 154 39.46 21.53 -6.58
N LEU A 155 38.47 21.44 -7.48
CA LEU A 155 37.47 20.37 -7.42
C LEU A 155 38.18 19.01 -7.48
N HIS A 156 37.94 18.18 -6.47
CA HIS A 156 38.22 16.76 -6.47
C HIS A 156 37.12 16.04 -5.68
N VAL A 157 36.35 15.21 -6.36
CA VAL A 157 35.28 14.39 -5.79
C VAL A 157 35.45 12.97 -6.29
N ALA A 158 35.46 12.00 -5.38
CA ALA A 158 35.43 10.59 -5.72
C ALA A 158 34.36 9.88 -4.90
N ASP A 159 33.71 8.89 -5.49
CA ASP A 159 32.68 8.09 -4.84
C ASP A 159 32.55 6.71 -5.49
N HIS A 160 31.88 5.79 -4.81
CA HIS A 160 31.59 4.44 -5.31
C HIS A 160 30.36 3.87 -4.60
N PRO A 161 29.67 2.85 -5.15
CA PRO A 161 28.53 2.24 -4.47
C PRO A 161 28.97 1.34 -3.31
N SER A 162 28.03 1.13 -2.37
CA SER A 162 28.17 0.15 -1.28
C SER A 162 27.69 -1.26 -1.68
N VAL A 163 26.51 -1.36 -2.29
CA VAL A 163 25.93 -2.63 -2.78
C VAL A 163 26.30 -2.85 -4.25
N ARG A 164 26.69 -4.07 -4.61
CA ARG A 164 27.29 -4.35 -5.93
C ARG A 164 26.29 -4.30 -7.10
N TYR A 165 25.15 -4.96 -6.96
CA TYR A 165 24.03 -4.93 -7.91
C TYR A 165 22.83 -4.25 -7.26
N ARG A 166 22.33 -3.17 -7.87
CA ARG A 166 21.31 -2.29 -7.29
C ARG A 166 20.26 -2.01 -8.35
N GLY A 167 19.02 -2.41 -8.10
CA GLY A 167 18.07 -2.51 -9.18
C GLY A 167 16.62 -2.40 -8.80
N ILE A 168 15.80 -2.47 -9.85
CA ILE A 168 14.35 -2.51 -9.78
C ILE A 168 13.84 -3.75 -10.50
N PHE A 169 12.65 -4.19 -10.11
CA PHE A 169 11.83 -5.17 -10.77
C PHE A 169 10.56 -4.49 -11.26
N LEU A 170 10.41 -4.41 -12.58
CA LEU A 170 9.15 -4.04 -13.20
C LEU A 170 8.22 -5.25 -13.12
N ASN A 171 7.22 -5.16 -12.26
CA ASN A 171 6.24 -6.22 -11.96
C ASN A 171 4.85 -5.59 -11.92
N ASP A 172 3.78 -6.38 -11.93
CA ASP A 172 2.40 -5.85 -11.91
C ASP A 172 2.22 -4.74 -12.96
N GLU A 173 2.86 -4.96 -14.13
CA GLU A 173 3.30 -3.90 -15.03
C GLU A 173 2.40 -3.70 -16.24
N GLU A 174 1.20 -4.28 -16.25
CA GLU A 174 0.28 -4.13 -17.37
C GLU A 174 -0.01 -2.61 -17.64
N GLN A 175 0.22 -1.67 -16.68
CA GLN A 175 -0.07 -0.22 -16.79
C GLN A 175 1.01 0.39 -17.66
N LEU A 176 2.24 -0.04 -17.37
CA LEU A 176 3.40 0.30 -18.17
C LEU A 176 3.25 -0.27 -19.58
N GLU A 177 2.70 -1.47 -19.73
CA GLU A 177 2.40 -2.01 -21.05
C GLU A 177 1.31 -1.24 -21.78
N ALA A 178 0.19 -0.93 -21.13
CA ALA A 178 -0.89 -0.14 -21.73
C ALA A 178 -0.39 1.24 -22.17
N TRP A 179 0.41 1.88 -21.32
CA TRP A 179 1.09 3.13 -21.66
C TRP A 179 2.08 2.95 -22.83
N ALA A 180 2.92 1.91 -22.81
CA ALA A 180 3.93 1.69 -23.86
C ALA A 180 3.30 1.39 -25.22
N ARG A 181 2.25 0.55 -25.25
CA ARG A 181 1.45 0.26 -26.46
C ARG A 181 0.82 1.52 -27.06
N ARG A 182 0.51 2.51 -26.23
CA ARG A 182 -0.05 3.79 -26.69
C ARG A 182 1.01 4.78 -27.17
N HIS A 183 2.17 4.82 -26.53
CA HIS A 183 3.14 5.91 -26.67
C HIS A 183 4.42 5.51 -27.42
N THR A 184 4.57 4.23 -27.76
CA THR A 184 5.72 3.70 -28.51
C THR A 184 5.26 2.86 -29.69
N ASP A 185 6.14 2.66 -30.66
CA ASP A 185 5.86 1.87 -31.86
C ASP A 185 6.08 0.36 -31.66
N ASP A 186 6.59 -0.06 -30.49
CA ASP A 186 6.99 -1.44 -30.20
C ASP A 186 5.79 -2.38 -29.95
N GLY A 187 4.62 -1.81 -29.64
CA GLY A 187 3.41 -2.58 -29.34
C GLY A 187 3.52 -3.49 -28.11
N THR A 188 4.57 -3.34 -27.29
CA THR A 188 4.82 -3.97 -25.99
C THR A 188 5.56 -2.95 -25.13
N ILE A 189 6.10 -3.34 -23.97
CA ILE A 189 7.03 -2.46 -23.25
C ILE A 189 8.27 -2.18 -24.13
N GLY A 190 8.87 -3.21 -24.73
CA GLY A 190 9.81 -3.09 -25.87
C GLY A 190 11.09 -2.25 -25.67
N PRO A 191 11.99 -2.25 -26.67
CA PRO A 191 13.27 -1.54 -26.61
C PRO A 191 13.13 -0.02 -26.36
N ALA A 192 12.10 0.64 -26.89
CA ALA A 192 11.90 2.08 -26.71
C ALA A 192 11.65 2.46 -25.25
N THR A 193 10.82 1.69 -24.54
CA THR A 193 10.58 1.92 -23.10
C THR A 193 11.79 1.48 -22.29
N TYR A 194 12.37 0.31 -22.57
CA TYR A 194 13.56 -0.16 -21.84
C TYR A 194 14.76 0.78 -21.98
N ALA A 195 14.89 1.51 -23.09
CA ALA A 195 15.92 2.54 -23.25
C ALA A 195 15.78 3.63 -22.18
N ARG A 196 14.54 4.06 -21.90
CA ARG A 196 14.22 5.07 -20.89
C ARG A 196 14.33 4.54 -19.47
N VAL A 197 13.98 3.27 -19.24
CA VAL A 197 14.17 2.61 -17.94
C VAL A 197 15.66 2.49 -17.62
N CYS A 198 16.49 2.05 -18.58
CA CYS A 198 17.92 1.91 -18.39
C CYS A 198 18.61 3.26 -18.13
N GLU A 199 18.25 4.32 -18.87
CA GLU A 199 18.75 5.67 -18.62
C GLU A 199 18.40 6.15 -17.19
N LEU A 200 17.14 5.99 -16.78
CA LEU A 200 16.68 6.37 -15.43
C LEU A 200 17.47 5.63 -14.36
N LEU A 201 17.58 4.30 -14.48
CA LEU A 201 18.26 3.46 -13.51
C LEU A 201 19.72 3.91 -13.30
N LEU A 202 20.44 4.20 -14.39
CA LEU A 202 21.82 4.67 -14.32
C LEU A 202 21.92 6.08 -13.70
N ARG A 203 20.99 7.00 -14.02
CA ARG A 203 20.94 8.34 -13.39
C ARG A 203 20.67 8.27 -11.88
N LEU A 204 19.90 7.28 -11.43
CA LEU A 204 19.64 7.02 -10.01
C LEU A 204 20.81 6.32 -9.30
N GLY A 205 21.82 5.85 -10.02
CA GLY A 205 22.96 5.10 -9.48
C GLY A 205 22.73 3.59 -9.39
N GLY A 206 21.65 3.07 -9.98
CA GLY A 206 21.40 1.64 -10.15
C GLY A 206 22.12 1.04 -11.36
N ASN A 207 22.23 -0.27 -11.41
CA ASN A 207 22.84 -1.04 -12.51
C ASN A 207 22.11 -2.35 -12.82
N TYR A 208 21.04 -2.70 -12.12
CA TYR A 208 20.39 -4.01 -12.20
C TYR A 208 18.89 -3.92 -12.52
N LEU A 209 18.41 -4.78 -13.42
CA LEU A 209 17.00 -4.79 -13.85
C LEU A 209 16.46 -6.21 -13.87
N TRP A 210 15.34 -6.43 -13.17
CA TRP A 210 14.41 -7.50 -13.49
C TRP A 210 13.32 -6.93 -14.40
N PRO A 211 13.22 -7.41 -15.65
CA PRO A 211 12.26 -6.87 -16.61
C PRO A 211 10.84 -7.37 -16.34
N ALA A 212 9.89 -6.70 -16.97
CA ALA A 212 8.49 -7.11 -17.07
C ALA A 212 8.36 -8.58 -17.49
N MET A 213 7.46 -9.32 -16.84
CA MET A 213 7.25 -10.75 -17.09
C MET A 213 5.78 -11.21 -17.04
N HIS A 214 4.83 -10.41 -16.52
CA HIS A 214 3.40 -10.77 -16.50
C HIS A 214 2.73 -10.66 -17.87
N VAL A 215 3.16 -9.71 -18.69
CA VAL A 215 2.49 -9.36 -19.97
C VAL A 215 3.30 -9.64 -21.23
N ASN A 216 4.62 -9.67 -21.08
CA ASN A 216 5.57 -9.81 -22.18
C ASN A 216 6.73 -10.71 -21.73
N ALA A 217 7.51 -11.23 -22.69
CA ALA A 217 8.79 -11.88 -22.43
C ALA A 217 9.94 -11.00 -22.90
N PHE A 218 10.79 -10.54 -21.98
CA PHE A 218 11.94 -9.67 -22.30
C PHE A 218 12.83 -10.24 -23.42
N ASN A 219 13.14 -11.54 -23.35
CA ASN A 219 14.01 -12.21 -24.31
C ASN A 219 13.31 -12.65 -25.61
N ALA A 220 11.99 -12.46 -25.74
CA ALA A 220 11.30 -12.69 -27.01
C ALA A 220 11.73 -11.69 -28.09
N ASP A 221 12.15 -10.48 -27.69
CA ASP A 221 12.84 -9.53 -28.55
C ASP A 221 14.32 -9.42 -28.14
N PRO A 222 15.27 -9.92 -28.94
CA PRO A 222 16.70 -9.89 -28.60
C PRO A 222 17.27 -8.47 -28.50
N GLU A 223 16.60 -7.45 -29.06
CA GLU A 223 17.05 -6.07 -28.97
C GLU A 223 16.98 -5.53 -27.54
N ASN A 224 16.08 -6.04 -26.70
CA ASN A 224 15.99 -5.67 -25.29
C ASN A 224 17.28 -5.98 -24.53
N GLY A 225 17.80 -7.20 -24.67
CA GLY A 225 19.05 -7.63 -24.04
C GLY A 225 20.27 -6.89 -24.59
N ARG A 226 20.34 -6.69 -25.92
CA ARG A 226 21.40 -5.90 -26.57
C ARG A 226 21.44 -4.48 -26.03
N LEU A 227 20.29 -3.81 -25.97
CA LEU A 227 20.14 -2.43 -25.49
C LEU A 227 20.55 -2.29 -24.01
N ALA A 228 20.09 -3.19 -23.15
CA ALA A 228 20.47 -3.18 -21.73
C ALA A 228 22.00 -3.31 -21.57
N HIS A 229 22.61 -4.27 -22.28
CA HIS A 229 24.06 -4.46 -22.26
C HIS A 229 24.84 -3.25 -22.79
N GLU A 230 24.40 -2.64 -23.89
CA GLU A 230 25.02 -1.45 -24.47
C GLU A 230 24.92 -0.23 -23.57
N ARG A 231 23.83 -0.08 -22.80
CA ARG A 231 23.70 0.97 -21.79
C ARG A 231 24.49 0.66 -20.51
N GLY A 232 24.92 -0.58 -20.34
CA GLY A 232 25.66 -1.03 -19.16
C GLY A 232 24.78 -1.54 -18.02
N VAL A 233 23.50 -1.82 -18.26
CA VAL A 233 22.59 -2.41 -17.27
C VAL A 233 22.69 -3.93 -17.27
N VAL A 234 22.85 -4.50 -16.08
CA VAL A 234 22.89 -5.94 -15.83
C VAL A 234 21.46 -6.46 -15.73
N VAL A 235 21.13 -7.50 -16.49
CA VAL A 235 19.78 -8.09 -16.49
C VAL A 235 19.77 -9.33 -15.61
N GLY A 236 18.76 -9.43 -14.75
CA GLY A 236 18.41 -10.63 -14.02
C GLY A 236 16.94 -11.01 -14.22
N THR A 237 16.48 -12.03 -13.53
CA THR A 237 15.09 -12.47 -13.59
C THR A 237 14.56 -12.92 -12.22
N SER A 238 13.23 -12.87 -12.09
CA SER A 238 12.50 -13.24 -10.88
C SER A 238 12.78 -14.68 -10.43
N HIS A 239 12.39 -15.02 -9.21
CA HIS A 239 12.58 -16.34 -8.59
C HIS A 239 11.84 -17.51 -9.29
N CYS A 240 11.01 -17.24 -10.30
CA CYS A 240 10.33 -18.27 -11.09
C CYS A 240 10.85 -18.37 -12.53
N ASP A 241 11.76 -17.48 -12.93
CA ASP A 241 12.28 -17.32 -14.29
C ASP A 241 13.74 -17.77 -14.38
N MET A 242 13.94 -19.07 -14.56
CA MET A 242 15.26 -19.70 -14.49
C MET A 242 16.09 -19.39 -15.73
N LEU A 243 17.37 -19.06 -15.51
CA LEU A 243 18.33 -18.80 -16.58
C LEU A 243 17.82 -17.78 -17.63
N LEU A 244 17.19 -16.70 -17.15
CA LEU A 244 16.61 -15.61 -17.95
C LEU A 244 15.44 -15.99 -18.85
N ARG A 245 14.74 -17.09 -18.56
CA ARG A 245 13.50 -17.46 -19.26
C ARG A 245 12.29 -16.88 -18.54
N SER A 246 11.52 -16.01 -19.21
CA SER A 246 10.20 -15.59 -18.71
C SER A 246 9.20 -16.71 -18.95
N ASN A 247 9.07 -17.60 -17.97
CA ASN A 247 8.38 -18.87 -18.17
C ASN A 247 6.90 -18.68 -18.53
N GLN A 248 6.28 -17.61 -18.02
CA GLN A 248 4.88 -17.27 -18.28
C GLN A 248 4.55 -17.16 -19.78
N HIS A 249 5.43 -16.53 -20.55
CA HIS A 249 5.19 -16.26 -21.97
C HIS A 249 6.08 -17.06 -22.92
N GLU A 250 7.15 -17.67 -22.41
CA GLU A 250 8.09 -18.41 -23.24
C GLU A 250 7.86 -19.94 -23.22
N TRP A 251 7.39 -20.52 -22.11
CA TRP A 251 7.34 -21.99 -21.99
C TRP A 251 6.31 -22.63 -22.91
N GLU A 252 5.04 -22.24 -22.82
CA GLU A 252 3.97 -22.90 -23.58
C GLU A 252 4.18 -22.82 -25.10
N PRO A 253 4.50 -21.65 -25.70
CA PRO A 253 4.76 -21.57 -27.13
C PRO A 253 5.98 -22.40 -27.55
N TRP A 254 7.02 -22.44 -26.71
CA TRP A 254 8.21 -23.24 -26.96
C TRP A 254 7.91 -24.74 -26.90
N ALA A 255 7.19 -25.20 -25.87
CA ALA A 255 6.78 -26.59 -25.70
C ALA A 255 5.92 -27.06 -26.89
N ALA A 256 4.96 -26.24 -27.32
CA ALA A 256 4.12 -26.51 -28.48
C ALA A 256 4.96 -26.68 -29.77
N ALA A 257 5.96 -25.83 -29.99
CA ALA A 257 6.88 -25.93 -31.12
C ALA A 257 7.78 -27.18 -31.08
N HIS A 258 7.90 -27.84 -29.92
CA HIS A 258 8.78 -28.99 -29.70
C HIS A 258 8.04 -30.30 -29.33
N GLY A 259 6.76 -30.41 -29.67
CA GLY A 259 5.99 -31.67 -29.58
C GLY A 259 4.77 -31.64 -28.65
N GLY A 260 4.56 -30.57 -27.88
CA GLY A 260 3.33 -30.28 -27.12
C GLY A 260 3.02 -31.20 -25.92
N ASP A 261 3.69 -32.34 -25.79
CA ASP A 261 3.58 -33.29 -24.67
C ASP A 261 4.58 -33.01 -23.53
N LEU A 262 5.12 -31.79 -23.47
CA LEU A 262 6.14 -31.35 -22.51
C LEU A 262 5.50 -30.56 -21.38
N VAL A 263 5.97 -30.79 -20.15
CA VAL A 263 5.51 -30.08 -18.95
C VAL A 263 6.70 -29.42 -18.25
N TYR A 264 6.46 -28.26 -17.62
CA TYR A 264 7.49 -27.55 -16.87
C TYR A 264 7.67 -28.17 -15.47
N ASP A 265 8.01 -29.45 -15.42
CA ASP A 265 8.18 -30.24 -14.21
C ASP A 265 9.41 -31.17 -14.36
N TRP A 266 10.44 -30.91 -13.56
CA TRP A 266 11.69 -31.71 -13.58
C TRP A 266 11.54 -33.09 -12.95
N SER A 267 10.48 -33.34 -12.17
CA SER A 267 10.18 -34.66 -11.62
C SER A 267 9.85 -35.69 -12.70
N VAL A 268 9.41 -35.25 -13.89
CA VAL A 268 9.14 -36.09 -15.06
C VAL A 268 10.46 -36.46 -15.76
N PRO A 269 10.88 -37.75 -15.79
CA PRO A 269 12.18 -38.16 -16.33
C PRO A 269 12.22 -38.26 -17.86
N GLY A 270 13.37 -38.65 -18.40
CA GLY A 270 13.54 -38.96 -19.84
C GLY A 270 13.50 -37.71 -20.72
N ARG A 271 12.75 -37.79 -21.82
CA ARG A 271 12.66 -36.72 -22.83
C ARG A 271 12.27 -35.37 -22.23
N ASN A 272 11.42 -35.34 -21.19
CA ASN A 272 11.00 -34.08 -20.58
C ASN A 272 12.20 -33.29 -20.00
N ARG A 273 13.09 -33.96 -19.24
CA ARG A 273 14.32 -33.35 -18.70
C ARG A 273 15.28 -32.90 -19.80
N GLU A 274 15.42 -33.68 -20.87
CA GLU A 274 16.27 -33.32 -22.01
C GLU A 274 15.78 -32.02 -22.67
N MET A 275 14.47 -31.90 -22.86
CA MET A 275 13.86 -30.70 -23.44
C MET A 275 13.90 -29.51 -22.48
N LEU A 276 13.69 -29.69 -21.17
CA LEU A 276 13.90 -28.61 -20.19
C LEU A 276 15.34 -28.07 -20.23
N ARG A 277 16.34 -28.95 -20.35
CA ARG A 277 17.74 -28.52 -20.54
C ARG A 277 17.93 -27.76 -21.84
N GLU A 278 17.34 -28.19 -22.96
CA GLU A 278 17.46 -27.45 -24.22
C GLU A 278 16.76 -26.10 -24.18
N TYR A 279 15.61 -26.01 -23.52
CA TYR A 279 14.91 -24.76 -23.27
C TYR A 279 15.80 -23.76 -22.53
N TRP A 280 16.40 -24.17 -21.41
CA TRP A 280 17.36 -23.34 -20.68
C TRP A 280 18.60 -22.99 -21.52
N ARG A 281 19.17 -23.98 -22.21
CA ARG A 281 20.37 -23.80 -23.07
C ARG A 281 20.15 -22.75 -24.15
N GLY A 282 18.95 -22.65 -24.71
CA GLY A 282 18.60 -21.62 -25.68
C GLY A 282 18.77 -20.20 -25.12
N SER A 283 18.31 -19.93 -23.90
CA SER A 283 18.45 -18.61 -23.26
C SER A 283 19.91 -18.31 -22.92
N VAL A 284 20.64 -19.30 -22.40
CA VAL A 284 22.06 -19.13 -22.08
C VAL A 284 22.86 -18.77 -23.33
N ARG A 285 22.58 -19.39 -24.49
CA ARG A 285 23.21 -19.05 -25.77
C ARG A 285 22.87 -17.63 -26.23
N GLN A 286 21.61 -17.22 -26.13
CA GLN A 286 21.16 -15.88 -26.51
C GLN A 286 21.87 -14.78 -25.70
N ASN A 287 22.08 -15.03 -24.41
CA ASN A 287 22.63 -14.04 -23.47
C ASN A 287 24.12 -14.25 -23.14
N ALA A 288 24.81 -15.19 -23.80
CA ALA A 288 26.20 -15.57 -23.49
C ALA A 288 27.22 -14.41 -23.63
N GLY A 289 26.89 -13.40 -24.43
CA GLY A 289 27.72 -12.21 -24.65
C GLY A 289 27.38 -11.02 -23.75
N TYR A 290 26.33 -11.11 -22.93
CA TYR A 290 25.83 -10.00 -22.13
C TYR A 290 26.23 -10.12 -20.66
N GLU A 291 26.09 -9.02 -19.93
CA GLU A 291 26.31 -9.00 -18.49
C GLU A 291 24.98 -9.25 -17.80
N VAL A 292 24.85 -10.42 -17.20
CA VAL A 292 23.59 -10.92 -16.64
C VAL A 292 23.85 -11.68 -15.34
N THR A 293 22.80 -11.84 -14.54
CA THR A 293 22.78 -12.81 -13.43
C THR A 293 21.94 -14.01 -13.82
N TRP A 294 22.44 -15.22 -13.54
CA TRP A 294 21.74 -16.46 -13.83
C TRP A 294 20.94 -16.94 -12.63
N THR A 295 19.61 -16.79 -12.69
CA THR A 295 18.71 -17.35 -11.67
C THR A 295 18.67 -18.87 -11.77
N LEU A 296 18.98 -19.54 -10.66
CA LEU A 296 19.02 -20.99 -10.50
C LEU A 296 17.85 -21.49 -9.64
N GLY A 297 17.61 -22.80 -9.70
CA GLY A 297 16.52 -23.48 -9.01
C GLY A 297 15.37 -23.79 -9.95
N MET A 298 14.17 -24.04 -9.43
CA MET A 298 12.97 -24.17 -10.23
C MET A 298 11.75 -23.97 -9.34
N ARG A 299 10.83 -23.15 -9.81
CA ARG A 299 9.45 -23.03 -9.34
C ARG A 299 8.53 -23.22 -10.54
N GLY A 300 7.23 -23.34 -10.32
CA GLY A 300 6.30 -23.47 -11.43
C GLY A 300 6.13 -22.16 -12.20
N ILE A 301 5.32 -22.19 -13.25
CA ILE A 301 5.08 -21.05 -14.14
C ILE A 301 4.28 -19.98 -13.36
N HIS A 302 4.64 -18.69 -13.52
CA HIS A 302 3.89 -17.56 -12.97
C HIS A 302 3.79 -17.55 -11.42
N ASP A 303 4.94 -17.57 -10.73
CA ASP A 303 5.01 -17.60 -9.26
C ASP A 303 4.29 -18.81 -8.61
N SER A 304 3.90 -19.84 -9.38
CA SER A 304 3.35 -21.07 -8.81
C SER A 304 4.43 -21.87 -8.08
N GLY A 305 4.00 -22.70 -7.12
CA GLY A 305 4.93 -23.47 -6.30
C GLY A 305 5.78 -24.45 -7.10
N PHE A 306 6.88 -24.94 -6.53
CA PHE A 306 7.71 -25.97 -7.17
C PHE A 306 6.92 -27.25 -7.48
N GLU A 307 6.53 -27.41 -8.75
CA GLU A 307 5.73 -28.54 -9.25
C GLU A 307 6.54 -29.84 -9.25
N THR A 308 5.99 -30.88 -8.63
CA THR A 308 6.68 -32.18 -8.46
C THR A 308 5.73 -33.37 -8.66
N ALA A 309 4.98 -33.39 -9.76
CA ALA A 309 3.85 -34.31 -9.95
C ALA A 309 4.21 -35.80 -9.73
N HIS A 310 5.40 -36.23 -10.16
CA HIS A 310 5.85 -37.62 -9.92
C HIS A 310 6.17 -37.92 -8.45
N VAL A 311 6.66 -36.94 -7.69
CA VAL A 311 6.89 -37.08 -6.23
C VAL A 311 5.55 -37.07 -5.51
N ASP A 312 4.65 -36.18 -5.91
CA ASP A 312 3.35 -35.98 -5.28
C ASP A 312 2.43 -37.20 -5.45
N ALA A 313 2.47 -37.81 -6.65
CA ALA A 313 1.69 -39.01 -6.98
C ALA A 313 2.26 -40.31 -6.39
N ASP A 314 3.48 -40.32 -5.82
CA ASP A 314 4.06 -41.53 -5.22
C ASP A 314 3.43 -41.82 -3.85
N THR A 315 2.35 -42.60 -3.86
CA THR A 315 1.61 -43.02 -2.66
C THR A 315 2.43 -43.91 -1.70
N ARG A 316 3.63 -44.32 -2.09
CA ARG A 316 4.57 -45.08 -1.23
C ARG A 316 5.39 -44.17 -0.31
N LEU A 317 5.46 -42.87 -0.59
CA LEU A 317 6.21 -41.90 0.20
C LEU A 317 5.29 -41.20 1.21
N SER A 318 5.74 -41.13 2.46
CA SER A 318 5.18 -40.20 3.44
C SER A 318 5.53 -38.75 3.10
N GLU A 319 4.81 -37.77 3.66
CA GLU A 319 5.09 -36.35 3.40
C GLU A 319 6.53 -35.92 3.75
N PRO A 320 7.16 -36.38 4.87
CA PRO A 320 8.58 -36.11 5.12
C PRO A 320 9.51 -36.72 4.05
N GLU A 321 9.19 -37.91 3.53
CA GLU A 321 9.96 -38.54 2.46
C GLU A 321 9.79 -37.81 1.13
N LYS A 322 8.58 -37.34 0.83
CA LYS A 322 8.31 -36.45 -0.33
C LYS A 322 9.09 -35.15 -0.19
N HIS A 323 9.06 -34.50 0.97
CA HIS A 323 9.85 -33.29 1.22
C HIS A 323 11.34 -33.53 0.94
N ARG A 324 11.93 -34.61 1.46
CA ARG A 324 13.33 -35.00 1.17
C ARG A 324 13.56 -35.34 -0.31
N ALA A 325 12.56 -35.87 -1.01
CA ALA A 325 12.65 -36.11 -2.45
C ALA A 325 12.61 -34.79 -3.25
N ARG A 326 11.76 -33.82 -2.88
CA ARG A 326 11.72 -32.48 -3.47
C ARG A 326 13.05 -31.75 -3.28
N LEU A 327 13.65 -31.84 -2.09
CA LEU A 327 14.99 -31.30 -1.81
C LEU A 327 16.04 -31.87 -2.77
N ARG A 328 16.14 -33.20 -2.90
CA ARG A 328 17.08 -33.84 -3.84
C ARG A 328 16.80 -33.46 -5.29
N LEU A 329 15.52 -33.39 -5.67
CA LEU A 329 15.12 -33.00 -7.02
C LEU A 329 15.58 -31.58 -7.35
N LEU A 330 15.46 -30.64 -6.40
CA LEU A 330 15.92 -29.27 -6.59
C LEU A 330 17.46 -29.19 -6.66
N GLN A 331 18.19 -30.03 -5.93
CA GLN A 331 19.66 -30.16 -6.09
C GLN A 331 20.01 -30.64 -7.50
N ASP A 332 19.30 -31.65 -8.02
CA ASP A 332 19.49 -32.16 -9.38
C ASP A 332 19.21 -31.08 -10.45
N VAL A 333 18.18 -30.24 -10.24
CA VAL A 333 17.88 -29.10 -11.11
C VAL A 333 19.05 -28.12 -11.15
N VAL A 334 19.53 -27.68 -9.99
CA VAL A 334 20.62 -26.70 -9.89
C VAL A 334 21.89 -27.26 -10.55
N ALA A 335 22.20 -28.54 -10.34
CA ALA A 335 23.32 -29.20 -11.00
C ALA A 335 23.18 -29.19 -12.53
N ALA A 336 22.00 -29.56 -13.05
CA ALA A 336 21.75 -29.58 -14.50
C ALA A 336 21.81 -28.18 -15.15
N GLN A 337 21.39 -27.15 -14.42
CA GLN A 337 21.49 -25.75 -14.87
C GLN A 337 22.95 -25.28 -14.93
N ARG A 338 23.76 -25.64 -13.93
CA ARG A 338 25.20 -25.34 -13.94
C ARG A 338 25.94 -26.08 -15.05
N ASP A 339 25.55 -27.32 -15.34
CA ASP A 339 26.07 -28.04 -16.51
C ASP A 339 25.74 -27.30 -17.81
N VAL A 340 24.52 -26.79 -17.97
CA VAL A 340 24.15 -25.97 -19.14
C VAL A 340 24.98 -24.69 -19.22
N LEU A 341 25.23 -24.00 -18.10
CA LEU A 341 26.11 -22.83 -18.07
C LEU A 341 27.54 -23.19 -18.49
N ALA A 342 28.11 -24.27 -17.95
CA ALA A 342 29.46 -24.72 -18.30
C ALA A 342 29.58 -25.17 -19.76
N GLU A 343 28.56 -25.84 -20.31
CA GLU A 343 28.49 -26.27 -21.71
C GLU A 343 28.51 -25.07 -22.68
N VAL A 344 27.82 -23.98 -22.35
CA VAL A 344 27.64 -22.82 -23.26
C VAL A 344 28.69 -21.73 -23.05
N LEU A 345 28.99 -21.38 -21.80
CA LEU A 345 29.92 -20.29 -21.45
C LEU A 345 31.37 -20.78 -21.35
N GLY A 346 31.58 -22.08 -21.13
CA GLY A 346 32.84 -22.67 -20.72
C GLY A 346 32.97 -22.74 -19.18
N PRO A 347 33.71 -23.73 -18.62
CA PRO A 347 33.76 -23.98 -17.18
C PRO A 347 34.22 -22.80 -16.32
N GLU A 348 35.24 -22.06 -16.77
CA GLU A 348 35.78 -20.89 -16.05
C GLU A 348 34.73 -19.77 -15.98
N ARG A 349 34.22 -19.34 -17.14
CA ARG A 349 33.18 -18.30 -17.21
C ARG A 349 31.89 -18.70 -16.49
N ALA A 350 31.50 -19.97 -16.53
CA ALA A 350 30.33 -20.45 -15.80
C ALA A 350 30.51 -20.42 -14.28
N THR A 351 31.74 -20.58 -13.79
CA THR A 351 32.06 -20.47 -12.36
C THR A 351 32.12 -19.01 -11.91
N ASP A 352 32.63 -18.12 -12.75
CA ASP A 352 32.74 -16.68 -12.46
C ASP A 352 31.44 -15.90 -12.71
N ALA A 353 30.51 -16.46 -13.49
CA ALA A 353 29.25 -15.82 -13.82
C ALA A 353 28.36 -15.67 -12.57
N PRO A 354 27.81 -14.47 -12.30
CA PRO A 354 26.90 -14.25 -11.18
C PRO A 354 25.70 -15.18 -11.25
N GLN A 355 25.48 -15.95 -10.19
CA GLN A 355 24.38 -16.90 -10.07
C GLN A 355 23.59 -16.57 -8.81
N VAL A 356 22.27 -16.51 -8.94
CA VAL A 356 21.37 -16.15 -7.84
C VAL A 356 20.38 -17.28 -7.57
N PHE A 357 20.10 -17.53 -6.30
CA PHE A 357 19.06 -18.45 -5.87
C PHE A 357 18.17 -17.76 -4.83
N VAL A 358 16.86 -17.82 -5.03
CA VAL A 358 15.88 -17.18 -4.15
C VAL A 358 15.11 -18.28 -3.40
N PRO A 359 15.41 -18.54 -2.12
CA PRO A 359 14.61 -19.44 -1.28
C PRO A 359 13.27 -18.76 -0.94
N TYR A 360 12.37 -18.69 -1.92
CA TYR A 360 11.10 -17.97 -1.79
C TYR A 360 9.95 -18.92 -1.45
N LYS A 361 9.06 -18.48 -0.54
CA LYS A 361 7.85 -19.21 -0.12
C LYS A 361 8.12 -20.68 0.23
N GLU A 362 7.65 -21.62 -0.57
CA GLU A 362 7.75 -23.06 -0.32
C GLU A 362 9.18 -23.63 -0.47
N VAL A 363 10.08 -22.88 -1.10
CA VAL A 363 11.48 -23.26 -1.28
C VAL A 363 12.32 -22.97 -0.03
N LEU A 364 11.91 -22.00 0.81
CA LEU A 364 12.64 -21.66 2.03
C LEU A 364 12.76 -22.85 3.01
N PRO A 365 11.69 -23.61 3.31
CA PRO A 365 11.80 -24.83 4.11
C PRO A 365 12.74 -25.87 3.51
N LEU A 366 12.81 -26.01 2.18
CA LEU A 366 13.75 -26.94 1.54
C LEU A 366 15.20 -26.53 1.79
N TYR A 367 15.47 -25.22 1.73
CA TYR A 367 16.78 -24.68 2.06
C TYR A 367 17.16 -24.95 3.52
N ASP A 368 16.25 -24.65 4.43
CA ASP A 368 16.44 -24.84 5.88
C ASP A 368 16.66 -26.29 6.29
N ASP A 369 16.04 -27.24 5.58
CA ASP A 369 16.19 -28.68 5.83
C ASP A 369 17.44 -29.28 5.14
N GLY A 370 18.34 -28.43 4.64
CA GLY A 370 19.69 -28.79 4.20
C GLY A 370 19.85 -28.95 2.68
N LEU A 371 19.21 -28.09 1.88
CA LEU A 371 19.48 -28.02 0.45
C LEU A 371 20.95 -27.63 0.20
N ASP A 372 21.74 -28.57 -0.33
CA ASP A 372 23.12 -28.30 -0.72
C ASP A 372 23.17 -27.39 -1.95
N LEU A 373 23.70 -26.18 -1.77
CA LEU A 373 23.87 -25.17 -2.81
C LEU A 373 25.34 -24.78 -2.95
N PRO A 374 25.89 -24.76 -4.18
CA PRO A 374 27.29 -24.37 -4.41
C PRO A 374 27.64 -23.02 -3.78
N ASP A 375 28.82 -22.92 -3.18
CA ASP A 375 29.19 -21.80 -2.30
C ASP A 375 29.25 -20.43 -3.01
N ASP A 376 29.51 -20.40 -4.32
CA ASP A 376 29.48 -19.19 -5.16
C ASP A 376 28.10 -18.68 -5.54
N VAL A 377 27.03 -19.41 -5.26
CA VAL A 377 25.66 -18.94 -5.55
C VAL A 377 25.22 -17.92 -4.50
N THR A 378 24.84 -16.72 -4.93
CA THR A 378 24.27 -15.67 -4.09
C THR A 378 22.87 -16.06 -3.63
N LEU A 379 22.61 -15.98 -2.32
CA LEU A 379 21.28 -16.21 -1.76
C LEU A 379 20.51 -14.89 -1.66
N LEU A 380 19.36 -14.79 -2.32
CA LEU A 380 18.49 -13.62 -2.26
C LEU A 380 17.37 -13.82 -1.23
N TRP A 381 17.43 -13.05 -0.12
CA TRP A 381 16.39 -13.06 0.91
C TRP A 381 15.28 -12.08 0.54
N SER A 382 14.02 -12.45 0.78
CA SER A 382 12.89 -11.54 0.55
C SER A 382 12.40 -10.89 1.84
N ASP A 383 11.79 -9.72 1.71
CA ASP A 383 10.80 -9.28 2.68
C ASP A 383 9.52 -10.12 2.57
N ASP A 384 8.53 -9.77 3.39
CA ASP A 384 7.20 -10.36 3.41
C ASP A 384 6.23 -9.71 2.42
N SER A 385 6.78 -9.00 1.42
CA SER A 385 6.03 -8.16 0.48
C SER A 385 5.34 -6.94 1.11
N PHE A 386 5.61 -6.59 2.38
CA PHE A 386 5.14 -5.36 3.03
C PHE A 386 6.28 -4.54 3.65
N GLY A 387 7.51 -4.81 3.23
CA GLY A 387 8.71 -4.12 3.71
C GLY A 387 9.38 -4.77 4.91
N HIS A 388 8.87 -5.87 5.49
CA HIS A 388 9.51 -6.55 6.62
C HIS A 388 10.40 -7.69 6.17
N VAL A 389 11.73 -7.53 6.30
CA VAL A 389 12.68 -8.60 5.96
C VAL A 389 12.42 -9.83 6.83
N ARG A 390 12.13 -10.96 6.18
CA ARG A 390 11.69 -12.20 6.84
C ARG A 390 12.83 -12.89 7.57
N ARG A 391 13.93 -13.08 6.85
CA ARG A 391 15.09 -13.88 7.26
C ARG A 391 16.40 -13.18 6.93
N PHE A 392 17.39 -13.40 7.80
CA PHE A 392 18.76 -12.94 7.62
C PHE A 392 19.73 -14.12 7.59
N PRO A 393 20.91 -13.96 6.96
CA PRO A 393 21.94 -14.98 6.98
C PRO A 393 22.37 -15.35 8.40
N THR A 394 22.43 -16.65 8.68
CA THR A 394 23.07 -17.17 9.89
C THR A 394 24.56 -16.85 9.89
N PRO A 395 25.25 -16.88 11.05
CA PRO A 395 26.70 -16.65 11.09
C PRO A 395 27.50 -17.55 10.13
N ALA A 396 27.10 -18.81 9.96
CA ALA A 396 27.76 -19.73 9.03
C ALA A 396 27.45 -19.39 7.55
N GLU A 397 26.21 -18.97 7.25
CA GLU A 397 25.82 -18.57 5.90
C GLU A 397 26.55 -17.30 5.43
N ARG A 398 26.91 -16.38 6.35
CA ARG A 398 27.63 -15.13 6.01
C ARG A 398 29.00 -15.35 5.38
N ASP A 399 29.62 -16.50 5.64
CA ASP A 399 30.95 -16.83 5.12
C ASP A 399 30.92 -17.39 3.69
N ARG A 400 29.72 -17.60 3.11
CA ARG A 400 29.57 -18.10 1.74
C ARG A 400 30.18 -17.15 0.72
N ARG A 401 30.97 -17.68 -0.22
CA ARG A 401 31.65 -16.88 -1.25
C ARG A 401 30.70 -16.10 -2.15
N GLY A 402 29.53 -16.65 -2.46
CA GLY A 402 28.49 -16.02 -3.27
C GLY A 402 27.78 -14.85 -2.59
N GLY A 403 27.95 -14.69 -1.28
CA GLY A 403 27.31 -13.63 -0.51
C GLY A 403 25.78 -13.72 -0.51
N HIS A 404 25.14 -12.58 -0.22
CA HIS A 404 23.70 -12.49 -0.01
C HIS A 404 23.10 -11.23 -0.65
N GLY A 405 21.88 -11.35 -1.13
CA GLY A 405 21.07 -10.25 -1.67
C GLY A 405 19.70 -10.12 -1.02
N LEU A 406 18.99 -9.06 -1.40
CA LEU A 406 17.68 -8.67 -0.90
C LEU A 406 16.72 -8.45 -2.07
N TYR A 407 15.53 -9.04 -1.98
CA TYR A 407 14.35 -8.71 -2.77
C TYR A 407 13.35 -7.98 -1.87
N PHE A 408 13.03 -6.74 -2.20
CA PHE A 408 12.18 -5.83 -1.41
C PHE A 408 10.94 -5.39 -2.20
N HIS A 409 9.90 -4.86 -1.54
CA HIS A 409 8.66 -4.44 -2.21
C HIS A 409 8.17 -3.03 -1.85
N HIS A 410 7.97 -2.19 -2.87
CA HIS A 410 7.12 -0.99 -2.81
C HIS A 410 5.81 -1.12 -3.64
N SER A 411 5.63 -2.25 -4.33
CA SER A 411 4.38 -2.68 -4.98
C SER A 411 4.17 -4.17 -4.75
N TYR A 412 2.93 -4.58 -4.55
CA TYR A 412 2.61 -6.01 -4.40
C TYR A 412 1.19 -6.36 -4.83
N TRP A 413 1.09 -7.32 -5.76
CA TRP A 413 -0.15 -8.01 -6.10
C TRP A 413 -0.36 -9.23 -5.19
N SER A 414 -1.43 -9.20 -4.41
CA SER A 414 -1.89 -10.29 -3.53
C SER A 414 -3.40 -10.50 -3.63
N PRO A 415 -3.96 -11.68 -3.30
CA PRO A 415 -5.39 -11.80 -3.05
C PRO A 415 -5.89 -10.71 -2.07
N PRO A 416 -7.04 -10.07 -2.33
CA PRO A 416 -7.62 -9.09 -1.41
C PRO A 416 -7.74 -9.63 0.02
N PRO A 417 -7.59 -8.79 1.06
CA PRO A 417 -7.44 -7.33 1.00
C PRO A 417 -5.97 -6.86 1.01
N ARG A 418 -5.02 -7.68 0.53
CA ARG A 418 -3.58 -7.45 0.76
C ARG A 418 -2.83 -6.69 -0.34
N SER A 419 -3.35 -6.62 -1.56
CA SER A 419 -2.70 -5.84 -2.63
C SER A 419 -2.51 -4.38 -2.29
N TYR A 420 -1.42 -3.79 -2.76
CA TYR A 420 -1.23 -2.35 -2.85
C TYR A 420 -0.46 -2.03 -4.13
N LEU A 421 -1.20 -1.58 -5.15
CA LEU A 421 -0.72 -1.36 -6.52
C LEU A 421 -0.93 0.10 -6.98
N PHE A 422 -1.62 0.91 -6.17
CA PHE A 422 -1.93 2.29 -6.51
C PHE A 422 -0.90 3.26 -5.91
N LEU A 423 -0.64 3.18 -4.61
CA LEU A 423 0.29 4.07 -3.91
C LEU A 423 1.09 3.32 -2.83
N SER A 424 2.40 3.58 -2.74
CA SER A 424 3.18 3.24 -1.55
C SER A 424 3.03 4.33 -0.50
N SER A 425 2.50 3.98 0.67
CA SER A 425 2.52 4.83 1.88
C SER A 425 3.54 4.35 2.92
N MET A 426 4.46 3.46 2.52
CA MET A 426 5.48 2.92 3.41
C MET A 426 6.40 4.06 3.90
N PRO A 427 6.54 4.28 5.22
CA PRO A 427 7.40 5.35 5.71
C PRO A 427 8.87 5.10 5.32
N LEU A 428 9.57 6.09 4.74
CA LEU A 428 11.00 5.96 4.42
C LEU A 428 11.89 5.60 5.63
N PRO A 429 11.60 6.03 6.88
CA PRO A 429 12.29 5.51 8.06
C PRO A 429 12.16 3.99 8.24
N HIS A 430 11.05 3.39 7.80
CA HIS A 430 10.88 1.94 7.76
C HIS A 430 11.83 1.30 6.74
N VAL A 431 11.82 1.80 5.50
CA VAL A 431 12.69 1.34 4.40
C VAL A 431 14.15 1.40 4.82
N ARG A 432 14.63 2.58 5.28
CA ARG A 432 16.00 2.75 5.76
C ARG A 432 16.34 1.73 6.86
N ARG A 433 15.45 1.55 7.84
CA ARG A 433 15.67 0.63 8.95
C ARG A 433 15.90 -0.81 8.46
N GLU A 434 15.09 -1.28 7.53
CA GLU A 434 15.17 -2.65 7.00
C GLU A 434 16.39 -2.84 6.09
N LEU A 435 16.69 -1.87 5.23
CA LEU A 435 17.90 -1.90 4.41
C LEU A 435 19.18 -1.86 5.26
N ARG A 436 19.20 -1.06 6.33
CA ARG A 436 20.33 -1.02 7.25
C ARG A 436 20.52 -2.35 7.99
N ARG A 437 19.42 -2.98 8.43
CA ARG A 437 19.45 -4.33 9.03
C ARG A 437 20.04 -5.35 8.07
N SER A 438 19.62 -5.33 6.81
CA SER A 438 20.13 -6.20 5.76
C SER A 438 21.63 -6.02 5.54
N TRP A 439 22.10 -4.78 5.43
CA TRP A 439 23.53 -4.47 5.29
C TRP A 439 24.37 -4.96 6.48
N ASP A 440 23.90 -4.69 7.71
CA ASP A 440 24.56 -5.11 8.95
C ASP A 440 24.59 -6.64 9.09
N ALA A 441 23.61 -7.35 8.52
CA ALA A 441 23.54 -8.81 8.47
C ALA A 441 24.39 -9.46 7.36
N GLY A 442 25.07 -8.67 6.53
CA GLY A 442 25.93 -9.17 5.44
C GLY A 442 25.22 -9.33 4.09
N ILE A 443 24.01 -8.78 3.93
CA ILE A 443 23.27 -8.78 2.67
C ILE A 443 23.73 -7.59 1.81
N ARG A 444 24.71 -7.80 0.91
CA ARG A 444 25.46 -6.72 0.25
C ARG A 444 25.70 -6.91 -1.26
N GLU A 445 25.40 -8.09 -1.81
CA GLU A 445 25.70 -8.39 -3.21
C GLU A 445 24.65 -7.82 -4.16
N VAL A 446 23.37 -8.15 -3.97
CA VAL A 446 22.29 -7.78 -4.90
C VAL A 446 21.10 -7.23 -4.12
N TRP A 447 20.70 -5.98 -4.36
CA TRP A 447 19.44 -5.43 -3.84
C TRP A 447 18.53 -5.06 -5.02
N VAL A 448 17.33 -5.63 -5.04
CA VAL A 448 16.32 -5.39 -6.08
C VAL A 448 14.97 -5.10 -5.43
N ASP A 449 14.29 -4.08 -5.93
CA ASP A 449 13.02 -3.59 -5.40
C ASP A 449 11.88 -3.82 -6.39
N ASN A 450 10.75 -4.39 -5.93
CA ASN A 450 9.52 -4.46 -6.71
C ASN A 450 8.86 -3.08 -6.76
N VAL A 451 8.84 -2.48 -7.95
CA VAL A 451 8.37 -1.11 -8.15
C VAL A 451 7.08 -1.03 -8.96
N GLY A 452 6.38 -2.16 -9.12
CA GLY A 452 5.16 -2.18 -9.92
C GLY A 452 5.42 -1.69 -11.35
N ALA A 453 4.50 -0.86 -11.84
CA ALA A 453 4.62 -0.13 -13.11
C ALA A 453 5.55 1.11 -13.06
N LEU A 454 6.45 1.22 -12.07
CA LEU A 454 7.35 2.35 -11.76
C LEU A 454 6.66 3.61 -11.20
N LYS A 455 5.60 4.10 -11.84
CA LYS A 455 4.87 5.31 -11.39
C LYS A 455 3.62 4.91 -10.60
N PRO A 456 3.26 5.62 -9.51
CA PRO A 456 3.88 6.83 -8.95
C PRO A 456 4.81 6.56 -7.74
N LEU A 457 5.83 5.70 -7.90
CA LEU A 457 6.76 5.28 -6.83
C LEU A 457 8.13 5.99 -6.89
N GLU A 458 8.23 7.14 -7.56
CA GLU A 458 9.51 7.79 -7.86
C GLU A 458 10.36 8.08 -6.61
N GLN A 459 9.73 8.54 -5.53
CA GLN A 459 10.40 8.81 -4.25
C GLN A 459 10.95 7.54 -3.60
N ASP A 460 10.13 6.49 -3.56
CA ASP A 460 10.46 5.20 -2.96
C ASP A 460 11.64 4.54 -3.71
N VAL A 461 11.55 4.48 -5.04
CA VAL A 461 12.59 3.92 -5.93
C VAL A 461 13.90 4.69 -5.80
N GLU A 462 13.85 6.02 -5.81
CA GLU A 462 15.07 6.80 -5.66
C GLU A 462 15.68 6.60 -4.27
N HIS A 463 14.89 6.66 -3.19
CA HIS A 463 15.41 6.44 -1.85
C HIS A 463 16.08 5.07 -1.72
N PHE A 464 15.46 4.00 -2.21
CA PHE A 464 16.01 2.64 -2.18
C PHE A 464 17.38 2.57 -2.87
N LEU A 465 17.47 3.03 -4.12
CA LEU A 465 18.72 2.98 -4.90
C LEU A 465 19.81 3.88 -4.33
N ARG A 466 19.44 5.08 -3.85
CA ARG A 466 20.39 6.01 -3.22
C ARG A 466 20.88 5.49 -1.87
N TYR A 467 20.05 4.78 -1.11
CA TYR A 467 20.47 4.15 0.14
C TYR A 467 21.38 2.95 -0.13
N ALA A 468 21.10 2.14 -1.15
CA ALA A 468 21.98 1.04 -1.59
C ALA A 468 23.38 1.53 -1.99
N TRP A 469 23.49 2.76 -2.51
CA TRP A 469 24.77 3.42 -2.76
C TRP A 469 25.46 3.83 -1.46
N ASP A 470 24.72 4.41 -0.50
CA ASP A 470 25.28 5.09 0.68
C ASP A 470 25.49 4.20 1.92
N VAL A 471 24.79 3.08 2.05
CA VAL A 471 24.67 2.34 3.32
C VAL A 471 26.01 1.93 3.93
N GLY A 472 27.00 1.59 3.12
CA GLY A 472 28.36 1.25 3.56
C GLY A 472 29.15 2.47 4.04
N HIS A 473 28.94 3.62 3.42
CA HIS A 473 29.50 4.89 3.86
C HIS A 473 28.89 5.33 5.19
N GLU A 474 27.56 5.23 5.33
CA GLU A 474 26.86 5.47 6.60
C GLU A 474 27.40 4.53 7.69
N ALA A 475 27.56 3.25 7.38
CA ALA A 475 28.11 2.27 8.32
C ALA A 475 29.56 2.58 8.73
N ALA A 476 30.33 3.22 7.85
CA ALA A 476 31.69 3.71 8.11
C ALA A 476 31.73 5.05 8.86
N GLY A 477 30.57 5.65 9.17
CA GLY A 477 30.47 6.92 9.89
C GLY A 477 30.61 8.16 8.99
N GLU A 478 30.53 8.01 7.67
CA GLU A 478 30.41 9.15 6.77
C GLU A 478 29.00 9.76 6.86
N ASP A 479 28.94 11.08 6.89
CA ASP A 479 27.67 11.81 6.78
C ASP A 479 27.12 11.65 5.35
N ARG A 480 25.94 11.02 5.24
CA ARG A 480 25.25 10.75 3.99
C ARG A 480 23.80 11.22 4.12
N PRO A 481 23.27 12.00 3.16
CA PRO A 481 21.91 12.55 3.28
C PRO A 481 20.84 11.49 3.52
N THR A 482 20.99 10.31 2.91
CA THR A 482 20.01 9.20 3.03
C THR A 482 19.97 8.58 4.43
N ALA A 483 20.90 8.89 5.33
CA ALA A 483 20.88 8.47 6.72
C ALA A 483 19.74 9.14 7.53
N ASP A 484 19.28 10.31 7.08
CA ASP A 484 18.10 11.01 7.59
C ASP A 484 17.04 11.10 6.47
N PRO A 485 16.03 10.20 6.47
CA PRO A 485 15.01 10.17 5.42
C PRO A 485 14.24 11.49 5.24
N ARG A 486 14.08 12.28 6.32
CA ARG A 486 13.37 13.56 6.25
C ARG A 486 14.23 14.63 5.61
N ALA A 487 15.49 14.75 6.03
CA ALA A 487 16.45 15.69 5.40
C ALA A 487 16.70 15.32 3.93
N TRP A 488 16.79 14.02 3.63
CA TRP A 488 16.87 13.55 2.24
C TRP A 488 15.65 13.95 1.42
N THR A 489 14.44 13.75 1.97
CA THR A 489 13.19 14.14 1.28
C THR A 489 13.15 15.64 1.03
N ALA A 490 13.59 16.46 1.98
CA ALA A 490 13.65 17.91 1.80
C ALA A 490 14.59 18.30 0.64
N ALA A 491 15.79 17.72 0.59
CA ALA A 491 16.75 17.94 -0.48
C ALA A 491 16.23 17.43 -1.84
N TRP A 492 15.53 16.30 -1.86
CA TRP A 492 14.92 15.74 -3.07
C TRP A 492 13.86 16.67 -3.65
N VAL A 493 12.97 17.22 -2.81
CA VAL A 493 11.99 18.23 -3.23
C VAL A 493 12.68 19.49 -3.76
N ASP A 494 13.64 20.06 -3.01
CA ASP A 494 14.30 21.31 -3.41
C ASP A 494 15.23 21.15 -4.64
N ARG A 495 15.63 19.92 -4.97
CA ARG A 495 16.28 19.61 -6.24
C ARG A 495 15.30 19.79 -7.40
N ASP A 496 14.10 19.24 -7.30
CA ASP A 496 13.17 19.09 -8.42
C ASP A 496 12.19 20.26 -8.55
N VAL A 497 11.88 20.98 -7.46
CA VAL A 497 11.04 22.19 -7.47
C VAL A 497 11.71 23.37 -6.79
N SER A 498 11.38 24.58 -7.24
CA SER A 498 11.95 25.83 -6.73
C SER A 498 11.23 26.32 -5.48
N GLY A 499 11.78 27.37 -4.84
CA GLY A 499 11.13 28.06 -3.72
C GLY A 499 11.56 27.63 -2.32
N GLY A 500 12.38 26.59 -2.17
CA GLY A 500 12.88 26.14 -0.86
C GLY A 500 11.76 25.53 0.00
N HIS A 501 10.89 24.73 -0.63
CA HIS A 501 9.74 24.11 0.01
C HIS A 501 10.07 22.76 0.68
N GLY A 502 11.29 22.27 0.53
CA GLY A 502 11.73 20.93 0.94
C GLY A 502 11.38 20.57 2.38
N GLU A 503 11.80 21.37 3.36
CA GLU A 503 11.52 21.11 4.78
C GLU A 503 10.03 21.03 5.09
N ARG A 504 9.23 21.90 4.47
CA ARG A 504 7.77 21.90 4.63
C ARG A 504 7.19 20.63 4.02
N VAL A 505 7.54 20.31 2.78
CA VAL A 505 6.99 19.14 2.07
C VAL A 505 7.44 17.82 2.71
N ALA A 506 8.68 17.72 3.17
CA ALA A 506 9.18 16.55 3.88
C ALA A 506 8.39 16.27 5.17
N ALA A 507 8.06 17.31 5.94
CA ALA A 507 7.19 17.17 7.11
C ALA A 507 5.78 16.71 6.73
N LEU A 508 5.22 17.23 5.63
CA LEU A 508 3.90 16.83 5.13
C LEU A 508 3.87 15.36 4.67
N LEU A 509 4.90 14.90 3.96
CA LEU A 509 5.01 13.53 3.48
C LEU A 509 5.29 12.52 4.61
N GLU A 510 6.09 12.91 5.62
CA GLU A 510 6.27 12.14 6.83
C GLU A 510 4.93 11.93 7.56
N GLU A 511 4.18 13.00 7.81
CA GLU A 511 2.86 12.90 8.45
C GLU A 511 1.86 12.13 7.58
N TRP A 512 1.86 12.36 6.26
CA TRP A 512 1.00 11.63 5.32
C TRP A 512 1.26 10.13 5.36
N ALA A 513 2.52 9.70 5.34
CA ALA A 513 2.88 8.28 5.45
C ALA A 513 2.39 7.71 6.79
N GLN A 514 2.61 8.42 7.90
CA GLN A 514 2.17 7.96 9.22
C GLN A 514 0.65 7.78 9.36
N VAL A 515 -0.14 8.69 8.76
CA VAL A 515 -1.61 8.65 8.82
C VAL A 515 -2.19 7.64 7.81
N THR A 516 -1.56 7.50 6.64
CA THR A 516 -2.02 6.62 5.56
C THR A 516 -1.59 5.18 5.80
N ASP A 517 -0.41 4.91 6.35
CA ASP A 517 0.08 3.54 6.61
C ASP A 517 -0.68 2.83 7.75
N VAL A 518 -1.48 3.55 8.56
CA VAL A 518 -2.43 2.92 9.51
C VAL A 518 -3.40 1.97 8.78
N ARG A 519 -3.78 2.35 7.55
CA ARG A 519 -4.53 1.53 6.59
C ARG A 519 -4.31 2.11 5.20
N LYS A 520 -3.54 1.40 4.36
CA LYS A 520 -3.27 1.81 2.97
C LYS A 520 -4.58 2.06 2.23
N VAL A 521 -4.55 2.90 1.20
CA VAL A 521 -5.74 3.33 0.45
C VAL A 521 -6.48 2.12 -0.14
N GLU A 522 -5.74 1.15 -0.64
CA GLU A 522 -6.22 -0.11 -1.23
C GLU A 522 -6.75 -1.09 -0.19
N HIS A 523 -6.33 -0.94 1.07
CA HIS A 523 -6.75 -1.79 2.19
C HIS A 523 -7.96 -1.20 2.95
N LEU A 524 -8.48 -0.05 2.53
CA LEU A 524 -9.66 0.54 3.13
C LEU A 524 -10.88 -0.37 2.91
N SER A 525 -11.55 -0.69 4.00
CA SER A 525 -12.78 -1.48 4.03
C SER A 525 -13.83 -0.77 4.88
N SER A 526 -15.10 -1.14 4.71
CA SER A 526 -16.19 -0.58 5.53
C SER A 526 -15.91 -0.83 7.02
N ARG A 527 -16.12 0.18 7.85
CA ARG A 527 -15.93 0.20 9.31
C ARG A 527 -14.49 -0.07 9.76
N ALA A 528 -13.49 0.28 8.96
CA ALA A 528 -12.07 0.13 9.31
C ALA A 528 -11.61 1.07 10.45
N PHE A 529 -12.26 2.22 10.60
CA PHE A 529 -11.99 3.21 11.65
C PHE A 529 -13.25 3.48 12.47
N ASP A 530 -13.15 3.40 13.79
CA ASP A 530 -14.30 3.59 14.67
C ASP A 530 -14.70 5.07 14.76
N GLN A 531 -16.01 5.34 14.87
CA GLN A 531 -16.57 6.70 14.93
C GLN A 531 -17.23 7.02 16.28
N THR A 532 -17.12 6.12 17.25
CA THR A 532 -17.84 6.14 18.54
C THR A 532 -16.97 5.73 19.74
N ALA A 533 -16.10 4.74 19.59
CA ALA A 533 -15.28 4.18 20.66
C ALA A 533 -14.04 5.05 20.91
N TRP A 534 -13.97 5.65 22.10
CA TRP A 534 -12.90 6.58 22.51
C TRP A 534 -12.66 7.76 21.53
N GLY A 535 -13.69 8.13 20.76
CA GLY A 535 -13.66 9.27 19.88
C GLY A 535 -14.12 8.90 18.47
N ASP A 536 -13.97 9.85 17.55
CA ASP A 536 -14.22 9.68 16.13
C ASP A 536 -12.90 9.58 15.36
N GLU A 537 -12.39 8.36 15.23
CA GLU A 537 -11.11 8.08 14.59
C GLU A 537 -11.13 8.42 13.10
N ALA A 538 -12.25 8.10 12.42
CA ALA A 538 -12.42 8.41 11.01
C ALA A 538 -12.41 9.93 10.77
N ALA A 539 -13.16 10.71 11.56
CA ALA A 539 -13.19 12.17 11.43
C ALA A 539 -11.82 12.82 11.69
N ARG A 540 -11.08 12.36 12.71
CA ARG A 540 -9.70 12.84 12.95
C ARG A 540 -8.77 12.52 11.78
N ARG A 541 -8.84 11.30 11.25
CA ARG A 541 -8.02 10.89 10.09
C ARG A 541 -8.34 11.72 8.85
N VAL A 542 -9.61 11.92 8.53
CA VAL A 542 -10.05 12.74 7.39
C VAL A 542 -9.61 14.19 7.57
N ALA A 543 -9.79 14.77 8.76
CA ALA A 543 -9.35 16.14 9.03
C ALA A 543 -7.83 16.33 8.90
N ALA A 544 -7.04 15.34 9.34
CA ALA A 544 -5.59 15.35 9.15
C ALA A 544 -5.22 15.31 7.66
N LEU A 545 -5.83 14.41 6.87
CA LEU A 545 -5.55 14.30 5.44
C LEU A 545 -6.04 15.51 4.63
N HIS A 546 -7.19 16.10 4.95
CA HIS A 546 -7.65 17.36 4.32
C HIS A 546 -6.70 18.52 4.62
N ARG A 547 -6.21 18.64 5.86
CA ARG A 547 -5.19 19.65 6.20
C ARG A 547 -3.92 19.46 5.37
N LEU A 548 -3.42 18.22 5.27
CA LEU A 548 -2.24 17.90 4.47
C LEU A 548 -2.48 18.24 2.99
N ALA A 549 -3.62 17.84 2.43
CA ALA A 549 -4.02 18.14 1.05
C ALA A 549 -4.06 19.65 0.77
N ALA A 550 -4.64 20.44 1.67
CA ALA A 550 -4.67 21.89 1.58
C ALA A 550 -3.26 22.51 1.64
N GLN A 551 -2.42 22.05 2.57
CA GLN A 551 -1.05 22.56 2.71
C GLN A 551 -0.16 22.19 1.51
N VAL A 552 -0.40 21.05 0.88
CA VAL A 552 0.23 20.66 -0.39
C VAL A 552 -0.29 21.52 -1.54
N ALA A 553 -1.59 21.84 -1.57
CA ALA A 553 -2.17 22.73 -2.57
C ALA A 553 -1.59 24.16 -2.49
N ASP A 554 -1.31 24.65 -1.28
CA ASP A 554 -0.62 25.95 -1.08
C ASP A 554 0.78 25.94 -1.72
N VAL A 555 1.54 24.84 -1.55
CA VAL A 555 2.87 24.69 -2.16
C VAL A 555 2.72 24.67 -3.68
N HIS A 556 1.83 23.83 -4.21
CA HIS A 556 1.55 23.77 -5.64
C HIS A 556 1.19 25.14 -6.24
N ALA A 557 0.36 25.93 -5.56
CA ALA A 557 -0.03 27.26 -6.00
C ALA A 557 1.14 28.25 -6.05
N ALA A 558 2.12 28.09 -5.14
CA ALA A 558 3.33 28.91 -5.09
C ALA A 558 4.35 28.58 -6.18
N LEU A 559 4.26 27.40 -6.80
CA LEU A 559 5.20 26.96 -7.82
C LEU A 559 5.00 27.65 -9.18
N PRO A 560 6.10 27.88 -9.93
CA PRO A 560 6.06 28.24 -11.35
C PRO A 560 5.22 27.27 -12.18
N PRO A 561 4.47 27.73 -13.21
CA PRO A 561 3.59 26.87 -13.99
C PRO A 561 4.27 25.62 -14.61
N ASP A 562 5.53 25.71 -14.98
CA ASP A 562 6.33 24.64 -15.57
C ASP A 562 6.84 23.61 -14.55
N GLU A 563 6.79 23.90 -13.25
CA GLU A 563 7.13 22.95 -12.16
C GLU A 563 5.89 22.23 -11.60
N ARG A 564 4.68 22.70 -11.92
CA ARG A 564 3.42 22.22 -11.31
C ARG A 564 3.09 20.78 -11.65
N ASP A 565 3.14 20.39 -12.92
CA ASP A 565 2.83 19.01 -13.33
C ASP A 565 3.83 18.00 -12.71
N ALA A 566 5.11 18.37 -12.62
CA ALA A 566 6.14 17.58 -11.93
C ALA A 566 5.83 17.45 -10.43
N PHE A 567 5.50 18.55 -9.75
CA PHE A 567 5.12 18.50 -8.34
C PHE A 567 3.86 17.67 -8.08
N VAL A 568 2.87 17.73 -8.98
CA VAL A 568 1.65 16.93 -8.82
C VAL A 568 1.98 15.45 -8.86
N GLN A 569 2.68 14.99 -9.88
CA GLN A 569 2.96 13.56 -10.01
C GLN A 569 3.95 13.01 -8.97
N LEU A 570 4.91 13.82 -8.52
CA LEU A 570 5.92 13.40 -7.54
C LEU A 570 5.43 13.48 -6.08
N VAL A 571 4.58 14.46 -5.76
CA VAL A 571 4.20 14.79 -4.38
C VAL A 571 2.69 14.89 -4.20
N ALA A 572 2.00 15.75 -4.97
CA ALA A 572 0.66 16.16 -4.58
C ALA A 572 -0.40 15.08 -4.77
N PHE A 573 -0.27 14.29 -5.84
CA PHE A 573 -1.23 13.27 -6.23
C PHE A 573 -1.48 12.24 -5.13
N LYS A 574 -0.41 11.72 -4.50
CA LYS A 574 -0.55 10.70 -3.44
C LYS A 574 -1.28 11.23 -2.20
N VAL A 575 -1.05 12.49 -1.84
CA VAL A 575 -1.72 13.15 -0.70
C VAL A 575 -3.19 13.44 -1.01
N TRP A 576 -3.47 14.02 -2.18
CA TRP A 576 -4.84 14.33 -2.60
C TRP A 576 -5.70 13.07 -2.78
N ALA A 577 -5.17 12.04 -3.44
CA ALA A 577 -5.87 10.77 -3.61
C ALA A 577 -6.19 10.11 -2.25
N SER A 578 -5.21 10.08 -1.33
CA SER A 578 -5.41 9.53 0.01
C SER A 578 -6.51 10.26 0.78
N ALA A 579 -6.57 11.59 0.68
CA ALA A 579 -7.59 12.41 1.33
C ALA A 579 -9.00 12.15 0.78
N LEU A 580 -9.14 12.07 -0.55
CA LEU A 580 -10.43 11.83 -1.21
C LEU A 580 -10.99 10.44 -0.90
N VAL A 581 -10.15 9.39 -0.98
CA VAL A 581 -10.59 8.02 -0.68
C VAL A 581 -10.92 7.87 0.82
N ALA A 582 -10.13 8.48 1.70
CA ALA A 582 -10.41 8.50 3.14
C ALA A 582 -11.81 9.08 3.45
N ALA A 583 -12.12 10.23 2.85
CA ALA A 583 -13.41 10.90 3.05
C ALA A 583 -14.57 10.09 2.45
N GLN A 584 -14.39 9.52 1.27
CA GLN A 584 -15.36 8.61 0.65
C GLN A 584 -15.76 7.48 1.61
N PHE A 585 -14.78 6.75 2.17
CA PHE A 585 -15.04 5.63 3.07
C PHE A 585 -15.61 6.08 4.41
N ALA A 586 -15.05 7.13 5.02
CA ALA A 586 -15.53 7.64 6.31
C ALA A 586 -17.00 8.07 6.26
N HIS A 587 -17.43 8.72 5.17
CA HIS A 587 -18.83 9.11 5.00
C HIS A 587 -19.75 7.94 4.62
N ALA A 588 -19.27 6.92 3.90
CA ALA A 588 -20.05 5.70 3.70
C ALA A 588 -20.31 4.97 5.03
N ASP A 589 -19.28 4.85 5.87
CA ASP A 589 -19.40 4.29 7.22
C ASP A 589 -20.28 5.14 8.13
N ARG A 590 -20.20 6.47 8.01
CA ARG A 590 -21.08 7.40 8.73
C ARG A 590 -22.53 7.26 8.28
N SER A 591 -22.78 6.95 7.00
CA SER A 591 -24.12 6.63 6.50
C SER A 591 -24.68 5.38 7.17
N LEU A 592 -23.87 4.31 7.29
CA LEU A 592 -24.24 3.10 8.04
C LEU A 592 -24.57 3.42 9.50
N LEU A 593 -23.67 4.14 10.18
CA LEU A 593 -23.83 4.52 11.58
C LEU A 593 -25.08 5.39 11.81
N ALA A 594 -25.27 6.41 10.97
CA ALA A 594 -26.43 7.31 11.08
C ALA A 594 -27.74 6.56 10.84
N HIS A 595 -27.78 5.63 9.89
CA HIS A 595 -28.95 4.79 9.67
C HIS A 595 -29.26 3.93 10.89
N ASP A 596 -28.26 3.23 11.43
CA ASP A 596 -28.43 2.34 12.58
C ASP A 596 -28.83 3.11 13.85
N GLN A 597 -28.43 4.37 13.95
CA GLN A 597 -28.83 5.31 15.00
C GLN A 597 -30.14 6.07 14.72
N GLY A 598 -30.89 5.73 13.68
CA GLY A 598 -32.16 6.39 13.36
C GLY A 598 -32.05 7.83 12.85
N ARG A 599 -30.83 8.33 12.59
CA ARG A 599 -30.56 9.66 11.99
C ARG A 599 -30.69 9.57 10.47
N TRP A 600 -31.88 9.21 9.99
CA TRP A 600 -32.12 8.77 8.62
C TRP A 600 -31.76 9.81 7.54
N ARG A 601 -32.02 11.09 7.77
CA ARG A 601 -31.61 12.12 6.81
C ARG A 601 -30.09 12.26 6.70
N ALA A 602 -29.39 12.13 7.82
CA ALA A 602 -27.93 12.14 7.83
C ALA A 602 -27.36 10.90 7.11
N ALA A 603 -28.03 9.75 7.21
CA ALA A 603 -27.64 8.56 6.46
C ALA A 603 -27.62 8.82 4.94
N ASP A 604 -28.65 9.48 4.40
CA ASP A 604 -28.70 9.87 2.99
C ASP A 604 -27.69 10.94 2.63
N HIS A 605 -27.55 11.96 3.47
CA HIS A 605 -26.63 13.06 3.21
C HIS A 605 -25.16 12.58 3.20
N HIS A 606 -24.76 11.71 4.13
CA HIS A 606 -23.42 11.13 4.14
C HIS A 606 -23.17 10.19 2.94
N LEU A 607 -24.19 9.49 2.44
CA LEU A 607 -24.06 8.78 1.16
C LEU A 607 -23.80 9.75 0.00
N ALA A 608 -24.50 10.89 -0.05
CA ALA A 608 -24.25 11.91 -1.06
C ALA A 608 -22.82 12.49 -0.96
N LEU A 609 -22.33 12.76 0.25
CA LEU A 609 -20.95 13.19 0.48
C LEU A 609 -19.94 12.14 0.00
N SER A 610 -20.14 10.87 0.34
CA SER A 610 -19.28 9.77 -0.10
C SER A 610 -19.14 9.72 -1.63
N ARG A 611 -20.25 9.90 -2.35
CA ARG A 611 -20.26 9.99 -3.83
C ARG A 611 -19.63 11.26 -4.37
N ALA A 612 -19.81 12.39 -3.69
CA ALA A 612 -19.15 13.64 -4.09
C ALA A 612 -17.62 13.51 -4.00
N PHE A 613 -17.09 12.90 -2.93
CA PHE A 613 -15.66 12.61 -2.81
C PHE A 613 -15.17 11.62 -3.87
N ASP A 614 -15.96 10.59 -4.20
CA ASP A 614 -15.66 9.67 -5.30
C ASP A 614 -15.58 10.39 -6.67
N ALA A 615 -16.53 11.29 -6.96
CA ALA A 615 -16.51 12.08 -8.19
C ALA A 615 -15.25 12.96 -8.30
N HIS A 616 -14.82 13.57 -7.19
CA HIS A 616 -13.58 14.35 -7.14
C HIS A 616 -12.32 13.49 -7.28
N LYS A 617 -12.32 12.30 -6.68
CA LYS A 617 -11.26 11.30 -6.88
C LYS A 617 -11.16 10.92 -8.36
N ARG A 618 -12.29 10.66 -9.02
CA ARG A 618 -12.35 10.36 -10.46
C ARG A 618 -11.87 11.54 -11.31
N ALA A 619 -12.16 12.78 -10.93
CA ALA A 619 -11.62 13.97 -11.59
C ALA A 619 -10.09 14.09 -11.43
N LEU A 620 -9.54 13.77 -10.25
CA LEU A 620 -8.09 13.72 -10.02
C LEU A 620 -7.40 12.65 -10.88
N LEU A 621 -7.98 11.45 -10.96
CA LEU A 621 -7.48 10.38 -11.82
C LEU A 621 -7.56 10.76 -13.30
N HIS A 622 -8.67 11.35 -13.73
CA HIS A 622 -8.83 11.86 -15.09
C HIS A 622 -7.79 12.95 -15.42
N PHE A 623 -7.53 13.86 -14.49
CA PHE A 623 -6.51 14.89 -14.66
C PHE A 623 -5.13 14.27 -14.91
N TYR A 624 -4.70 13.34 -14.06
CA TYR A 624 -3.41 12.66 -14.21
C TYR A 624 -3.31 11.93 -15.55
N ASP A 625 -4.39 11.22 -15.92
CA ASP A 625 -4.45 10.35 -17.09
C ASP A 625 -4.59 11.11 -18.42
N ARG A 626 -5.33 12.23 -18.46
CA ARG A 626 -5.77 12.87 -19.71
C ARG A 626 -5.36 14.32 -19.88
N VAL A 627 -5.06 15.05 -18.80
CA VAL A 627 -4.90 16.51 -18.84
C VAL A 627 -3.47 16.93 -18.51
N MET A 628 -2.90 16.40 -17.42
CA MET A 628 -1.54 16.66 -16.97
C MET A 628 -0.53 16.34 -18.08
N ALA A 629 0.46 17.22 -18.29
CA ALA A 629 1.48 17.07 -19.32
C ALA A 629 0.92 16.77 -20.73
N GLY A 630 -0.30 17.23 -21.05
CA GLY A 630 -0.96 16.96 -22.32
C GLY A 630 -1.35 15.49 -22.54
N GLY A 631 -1.56 14.73 -21.47
CA GLY A 631 -1.93 13.32 -21.53
C GLY A 631 -0.75 12.37 -21.75
N ARG A 632 0.48 12.82 -21.50
CA ARG A 632 1.72 12.04 -21.66
C ARG A 632 1.72 10.72 -20.87
N TRP A 633 1.02 10.67 -19.74
CA TRP A 633 0.97 9.54 -18.82
C TRP A 633 -0.31 8.72 -18.93
N ARG A 634 -1.03 8.85 -20.05
CA ARG A 634 -2.28 8.15 -20.28
C ARG A 634 -2.13 6.63 -20.17
N ASP A 635 -3.06 6.02 -19.47
CA ASP A 635 -3.17 4.60 -19.12
C ASP A 635 -2.12 4.09 -18.12
N LEU A 636 -1.22 4.94 -17.62
CA LEU A 636 -0.13 4.54 -16.72
C LEU A 636 -0.48 4.56 -15.22
N VAL A 637 -1.49 5.32 -14.79
CA VAL A 637 -1.97 5.31 -13.39
C VAL A 637 -3.49 5.25 -13.42
N THR A 638 -4.03 4.04 -13.43
CA THR A 638 -5.47 3.79 -13.65
C THR A 638 -6.07 2.82 -12.62
N PRO A 639 -5.98 3.13 -11.30
CA PRO A 639 -6.31 2.21 -10.21
C PRO A 639 -7.76 1.69 -10.18
N GLU A 640 -8.67 2.28 -10.96
CA GLU A 640 -10.08 1.89 -11.05
C GLU A 640 -10.41 1.03 -12.29
N ARG A 641 -9.46 0.85 -13.20
CA ARG A 641 -9.65 0.15 -14.49
C ARG A 641 -8.64 -0.95 -14.72
N PHE A 642 -7.46 -0.77 -14.15
CA PHE A 642 -6.28 -1.55 -14.44
C PHE A 642 -6.41 -2.99 -13.91
N PRO A 643 -5.84 -4.01 -14.61
CA PRO A 643 -6.00 -5.37 -14.25
C PRO A 643 -5.42 -5.63 -12.85
N PRO A 644 -5.95 -6.68 -12.25
CA PRO A 644 -6.60 -6.50 -10.97
C PRO A 644 -5.81 -7.02 -9.77
N PRO A 645 -6.00 -6.51 -8.54
CA PRO A 645 -7.24 -5.89 -8.09
C PRO A 645 -7.26 -4.38 -8.28
N THR A 646 -8.45 -3.87 -8.63
CA THR A 646 -8.74 -2.44 -8.55
C THR A 646 -8.59 -1.95 -7.11
N THR A 647 -8.34 -0.65 -6.97
CA THR A 647 -8.34 -0.02 -5.64
C THR A 647 -9.71 -0.14 -4.97
N ALA A 648 -9.75 0.09 -3.66
CA ALA A 648 -10.99 -0.03 -2.90
C ALA A 648 -12.06 0.95 -3.43
N MET A 649 -13.22 0.41 -3.81
CA MET A 649 -14.29 1.16 -4.49
C MET A 649 -15.68 0.77 -3.96
N PHE A 650 -16.64 1.69 -4.12
CA PHE A 650 -18.04 1.50 -3.71
C PHE A 650 -18.19 0.97 -2.27
N PRO A 651 -17.66 1.67 -1.24
CA PRO A 651 -17.82 1.26 0.17
C PRO A 651 -19.31 1.11 0.53
N ALA A 652 -19.66 0.23 1.47
CA ALA A 652 -21.08 0.05 1.83
C ALA A 652 -21.63 1.30 2.54
N ALA A 653 -22.84 1.71 2.17
CA ALA A 653 -23.60 2.80 2.79
C ALA A 653 -25.07 2.42 2.83
N ARG A 654 -25.81 2.91 3.82
CA ARG A 654 -27.20 2.49 4.04
C ARG A 654 -28.13 3.70 3.98
N PRO A 655 -28.69 4.01 2.80
CA PRO A 655 -29.63 5.11 2.69
C PRO A 655 -30.90 4.85 3.51
N ALA A 656 -31.62 5.92 3.83
CA ALA A 656 -32.94 5.79 4.44
C ALA A 656 -33.94 5.21 3.44
N LEU A 657 -34.80 4.30 3.90
CA LEU A 657 -35.89 3.77 3.07
C LEU A 657 -37.09 4.72 3.04
N ARG A 658 -37.29 5.48 4.13
CA ARG A 658 -38.36 6.45 4.30
C ARG A 658 -37.86 7.63 5.11
N VAL A 659 -38.19 8.84 4.65
CA VAL A 659 -37.99 10.09 5.37
C VAL A 659 -39.32 10.84 5.35
N GLY A 660 -39.93 10.94 6.54
CA GLY A 660 -41.24 11.55 6.77
C GLY A 660 -41.15 13.00 7.23
N ALA A 661 -42.07 13.42 8.10
CA ALA A 661 -42.07 14.77 8.69
C ALA A 661 -40.85 15.00 9.60
N PRO A 662 -40.41 16.27 9.82
CA PRO A 662 -39.24 16.59 10.64
C PRO A 662 -39.26 15.91 12.01
N GLU A 663 -38.15 15.28 12.41
CA GLU A 663 -38.06 14.51 13.67
C GLU A 663 -36.73 14.69 14.41
N LEU A 664 -36.81 15.19 15.65
CA LEU A 664 -35.64 15.40 16.51
C LEU A 664 -35.08 14.05 16.97
N VAL A 665 -33.81 13.82 16.70
CA VAL A 665 -33.03 12.68 17.18
C VAL A 665 -31.80 13.20 17.92
N VAL A 666 -31.51 12.64 19.11
CA VAL A 666 -30.32 12.99 19.89
C VAL A 666 -29.63 11.70 20.30
N VAL A 667 -28.34 11.59 19.96
CA VAL A 667 -27.51 10.44 20.30
C VAL A 667 -26.28 10.94 21.06
N ALA A 668 -26.09 10.47 22.30
CA ALA A 668 -24.90 10.80 23.06
C ALA A 668 -23.71 9.96 22.59
N TRP A 669 -22.49 10.48 22.77
CA TRP A 669 -21.26 9.73 22.49
C TRP A 669 -21.31 8.34 23.11
N GLY A 670 -21.26 7.32 22.24
CA GLY A 670 -21.07 5.92 22.60
C GLY A 670 -22.37 5.13 22.65
N ASP A 671 -23.50 5.82 22.54
CA ASP A 671 -24.80 5.18 22.43
C ASP A 671 -24.97 4.57 21.02
N PRO A 672 -25.54 3.35 20.92
CA PRO A 672 -25.80 2.70 19.63
C PRO A 672 -26.95 3.36 18.84
N GLY A 673 -27.63 4.33 19.44
CA GLY A 673 -28.79 5.04 18.91
C GLY A 673 -29.48 5.85 20.01
N PRO A 674 -30.67 6.40 19.75
CA PRO A 674 -31.44 7.14 20.74
C PRO A 674 -31.85 6.19 21.87
N VAL A 675 -31.71 6.65 23.10
CA VAL A 675 -32.09 5.90 24.31
C VAL A 675 -32.95 6.79 25.20
N ASP A 676 -33.74 6.19 26.10
CA ASP A 676 -34.69 6.93 26.95
C ASP A 676 -34.00 7.90 27.93
N ALA A 677 -32.78 7.56 28.39
CA ALA A 677 -32.02 8.33 29.36
C ALA A 677 -30.55 8.43 28.94
N PRO A 678 -30.24 9.22 27.89
CA PRO A 678 -28.89 9.34 27.36
C PRO A 678 -27.96 9.97 28.39
N ARG A 679 -26.70 9.50 28.43
CA ARG A 679 -25.72 9.93 29.44
C ARG A 679 -24.35 10.17 28.82
N LEU A 680 -23.74 11.30 29.17
CA LEU A 680 -22.33 11.57 28.96
C LEU A 680 -21.58 11.46 30.29
N THR A 681 -20.63 10.53 30.36
CA THR A 681 -19.86 10.27 31.57
C THR A 681 -18.43 10.78 31.42
N PHE A 682 -17.97 11.67 32.27
CA PHE A 682 -16.62 12.26 32.24
C PHE A 682 -15.78 11.72 33.39
N SER A 683 -14.62 11.13 33.08
CA SER A 683 -13.57 10.92 34.08
C SER A 683 -12.87 12.27 34.36
N PRO A 684 -12.53 12.61 35.63
CA PRO A 684 -11.71 13.78 35.94
C PRO A 684 -10.35 13.82 35.23
N HIS A 685 -9.86 12.67 34.76
CA HIS A 685 -8.59 12.53 34.03
C HIS A 685 -8.78 12.20 32.54
N GLY A 686 -10.02 12.13 32.07
CA GLY A 686 -10.37 11.86 30.67
C GLY A 686 -10.50 13.13 29.83
N PRO A 687 -10.94 13.00 28.57
CA PRO A 687 -11.23 14.13 27.71
C PRO A 687 -12.27 15.07 28.34
N ALA A 688 -11.97 16.37 28.35
CA ALA A 688 -12.87 17.39 28.89
C ALA A 688 -14.06 17.71 27.98
N VAL A 689 -14.06 17.17 26.75
CA VAL A 689 -15.09 17.40 25.74
C VAL A 689 -15.62 16.07 25.23
N ARG A 690 -16.94 15.93 25.23
CA ARG A 690 -17.68 14.88 24.53
C ARG A 690 -18.66 15.51 23.57
N TRP A 691 -19.51 14.73 22.91
CA TRP A 691 -20.49 15.30 22.00
C TRP A 691 -21.86 14.62 22.06
N LEU A 692 -22.85 15.37 21.56
CA LEU A 692 -24.16 14.88 21.16
C LEU A 692 -24.25 15.01 19.64
N ASP A 693 -24.64 13.95 18.95
CA ASP A 693 -25.06 14.06 17.56
C ASP A 693 -26.56 14.39 17.57
N VAL A 694 -26.90 15.64 17.23
CA VAL A 694 -28.29 16.14 17.16
C VAL A 694 -28.71 16.12 15.70
N GLY A 695 -29.70 15.30 15.36
CA GLY A 695 -30.14 15.04 13.99
C GLY A 695 -31.61 15.36 13.75
N ASN A 696 -31.93 15.51 12.48
CA ASN A 696 -33.28 15.49 11.93
C ASN A 696 -33.49 14.16 11.18
N ALA A 697 -34.38 13.28 11.64
CA ALA A 697 -34.69 12.06 10.89
C ALA A 697 -35.68 12.29 9.74
N GLY A 698 -36.29 13.48 9.66
CA GLY A 698 -37.35 13.83 8.70
C GLY A 698 -36.95 14.86 7.64
N SER A 699 -37.88 15.16 6.72
CA SER A 699 -37.75 16.19 5.69
C SER A 699 -37.94 17.60 6.27
N GLY A 700 -37.49 18.64 5.56
CA GLY A 700 -37.55 20.04 6.03
C GLY A 700 -36.58 20.37 7.17
N THR A 701 -36.78 21.49 7.85
CA THR A 701 -35.83 22.01 8.87
C THR A 701 -36.48 22.01 10.26
N LEU A 702 -35.74 21.61 11.29
CA LEU A 702 -36.13 21.73 12.70
C LEU A 702 -35.58 23.02 13.30
N ASP A 703 -36.36 23.70 14.14
CA ASP A 703 -35.80 24.71 15.04
C ASP A 703 -35.47 24.05 16.38
N VAL A 704 -34.19 24.05 16.75
CA VAL A 704 -33.67 23.34 17.93
C VAL A 704 -33.14 24.35 18.93
N GLU A 705 -33.36 24.11 20.21
CA GLU A 705 -32.78 24.86 21.33
C GLU A 705 -32.01 23.90 22.24
N VAL A 706 -30.80 24.29 22.63
CA VAL A 706 -29.94 23.54 23.55
C VAL A 706 -29.69 24.40 24.79
N THR A 707 -30.09 23.90 25.96
CA THR A 707 -29.93 24.59 27.24
C THR A 707 -29.19 23.70 28.24
N VAL A 708 -28.52 24.33 29.21
CA VAL A 708 -27.71 23.66 30.22
C VAL A 708 -28.10 24.20 31.60
N ASP A 709 -28.34 23.32 32.57
CA ASP A 709 -28.81 23.71 33.92
C ASP A 709 -27.67 24.08 34.89
N ALA A 710 -26.41 23.93 34.47
CA ALA A 710 -25.24 24.15 35.31
C ALA A 710 -24.14 24.94 34.58
N GLY A 711 -23.59 25.97 35.25
CA GLY A 711 -22.57 26.85 34.65
C GLY A 711 -21.18 26.23 34.44
N TRP A 712 -20.95 25.00 34.91
CA TRP A 712 -19.71 24.23 34.72
C TRP A 712 -19.78 23.27 33.53
N VAL A 713 -20.94 23.17 32.87
CA VAL A 713 -21.10 22.48 31.58
C VAL A 713 -21.36 23.53 30.50
N ARG A 714 -20.70 23.39 29.36
CA ARG A 714 -20.87 24.29 28.21
C ARG A 714 -21.13 23.49 26.94
N THR A 715 -21.93 24.07 26.05
CA THR A 715 -22.07 23.60 24.68
C THR A 715 -21.50 24.63 23.71
N ASP A 716 -20.97 24.17 22.58
CA ASP A 716 -20.53 25.04 21.49
C ASP A 716 -21.68 25.53 20.59
N TRP A 717 -22.88 24.99 20.80
CA TRP A 717 -24.11 25.36 20.11
C TRP A 717 -25.28 25.45 21.08
N THR A 718 -26.05 26.53 20.98
CA THR A 718 -27.24 26.80 21.83
C THR A 718 -28.55 26.58 21.08
N GLY A 719 -28.50 26.24 19.79
CA GLY A 719 -29.69 26.05 18.96
C GLY A 719 -29.71 26.89 17.68
N GLY A 720 -30.74 26.65 16.87
CA GLY A 720 -30.99 27.25 15.57
C GLY A 720 -31.64 26.25 14.60
N PRO A 721 -31.80 26.65 13.32
CA PRO A 721 -32.30 25.75 12.28
C PRO A 721 -31.35 24.57 12.06
N LEU A 722 -31.90 23.37 12.02
CA LEU A 722 -31.20 22.10 11.81
C LEU A 722 -31.85 21.34 10.66
N ASP A 723 -31.10 21.17 9.57
CA ASP A 723 -31.60 20.49 8.37
C ASP A 723 -31.30 18.99 8.39
N VAL A 724 -30.03 18.62 8.61
CA VAL A 724 -29.54 17.23 8.56
C VAL A 724 -29.10 16.78 9.96
N GLU A 725 -27.92 17.21 10.40
CA GLU A 725 -27.39 16.94 11.72
C GLU A 725 -26.38 18.01 12.15
N ARG A 726 -26.04 17.98 13.43
CA ARG A 726 -24.95 18.77 14.00
C ARG A 726 -24.34 18.01 15.16
N ARG A 727 -23.01 17.96 15.18
CA ARG A 727 -22.28 17.51 16.36
C ARG A 727 -22.18 18.68 17.35
N VAL A 728 -22.73 18.51 18.54
CA VAL A 728 -22.70 19.51 19.62
C VAL A 728 -21.65 19.08 20.63
N ALA A 729 -20.56 19.84 20.73
CA ALA A 729 -19.52 19.61 21.72
C ALA A 729 -20.04 19.98 23.12
N VAL A 730 -20.04 19.03 24.04
CA VAL A 730 -20.36 19.19 25.46
C VAL A 730 -19.06 19.17 26.25
N ARG A 731 -18.72 20.31 26.85
CA ARG A 731 -17.52 20.51 27.65
C ARG A 731 -17.87 20.55 29.13
N VAL A 732 -17.07 19.87 29.94
CA VAL A 732 -17.02 20.04 31.40
C VAL A 732 -15.82 20.92 31.73
N ASP A 733 -16.08 22.08 32.35
CA ASP A 733 -15.02 22.93 32.91
C ASP A 733 -14.56 22.34 34.23
N ASP A 734 -13.25 22.12 34.41
CA ASP A 734 -12.64 21.61 35.66
C ASP A 734 -13.36 20.35 36.20
N ALA A 735 -13.30 19.25 35.45
CA ALA A 735 -13.92 17.99 35.85
C ALA A 735 -13.49 17.56 37.27
N THR A 736 -12.24 17.82 37.67
CA THR A 736 -11.77 17.57 39.04
C THR A 736 -12.56 18.28 40.13
N ALA A 737 -12.94 19.56 39.94
CA ALA A 737 -13.78 20.31 40.88
C ALA A 737 -15.25 19.87 40.89
N HIS A 738 -15.68 19.10 39.89
CA HIS A 738 -17.06 18.66 39.71
C HIS A 738 -17.29 17.15 39.88
N THR A 739 -16.27 16.43 40.34
CA THR A 739 -16.31 15.02 40.75
C THR A 739 -17.59 14.67 41.54
N GLY A 740 -18.30 13.61 41.11
CA GLY A 740 -19.54 13.13 41.70
C GLY A 740 -20.79 13.99 41.44
N ARG A 741 -20.67 15.06 40.65
CA ARG A 741 -21.80 15.94 40.29
C ARG A 741 -22.40 15.56 38.94
N SER A 742 -23.68 15.88 38.80
CA SER A 742 -24.41 15.77 37.53
C SER A 742 -25.01 17.11 37.12
N ALA A 743 -25.18 17.29 35.82
CA ALA A 743 -25.90 18.38 35.16
C ALA A 743 -26.78 17.80 34.05
N THR A 744 -27.65 18.65 33.50
CA THR A 744 -28.55 18.29 32.41
C THR A 744 -28.31 19.21 31.22
N VAL A 745 -28.09 18.61 30.05
CA VAL A 745 -28.17 19.29 28.76
C VAL A 745 -29.53 18.94 28.14
N THR A 746 -30.40 19.93 27.98
CA THR A 746 -31.73 19.75 27.39
C THR A 746 -31.72 20.21 25.94
N VAL A 747 -32.02 19.29 25.02
CA VAL A 747 -32.22 19.57 23.59
C VAL A 747 -33.73 19.51 23.31
N ARG A 748 -34.30 20.58 22.76
CA ARG A 748 -35.74 20.65 22.48
C ARG A 748 -36.07 21.35 21.18
N THR A 749 -37.27 21.11 20.69
CA THR A 749 -37.88 21.83 19.56
C THR A 749 -39.00 22.73 20.10
N PRO A 750 -38.80 24.07 20.15
CA PRO A 750 -39.75 24.98 20.80
C PRO A 750 -41.17 24.94 20.25
N HIS A 751 -41.33 24.64 18.95
CA HIS A 751 -42.60 24.72 18.25
C HIS A 751 -43.50 23.48 18.41
N ASP A 752 -42.92 22.29 18.53
CA ASP A 752 -43.68 21.02 18.63
C ASP A 752 -43.53 20.34 20.01
N GLY A 753 -42.68 20.88 20.89
CA GLY A 753 -42.57 20.47 22.29
C GLY A 753 -41.75 19.20 22.55
N ARG A 754 -41.11 18.61 21.53
CA ARG A 754 -40.21 17.46 21.74
C ARG A 754 -38.98 17.89 22.53
N ARG A 755 -38.50 17.00 23.39
CA ARG A 755 -37.44 17.26 24.36
C ARG A 755 -36.67 15.98 24.66
N VAL A 756 -35.35 16.09 24.69
CA VAL A 756 -34.43 15.07 25.20
C VAL A 756 -33.54 15.70 26.26
N ASP A 757 -33.51 15.09 27.44
CA ASP A 757 -32.63 15.49 28.53
C ASP A 757 -31.44 14.53 28.59
N VAL A 758 -30.24 15.05 28.38
CA VAL A 758 -28.99 14.28 28.47
C VAL A 758 -28.33 14.54 29.81
N VAL A 759 -28.10 13.49 30.57
CA VAL A 759 -27.39 13.57 31.85
C VAL A 759 -25.90 13.68 31.60
N VAL A 760 -25.28 14.75 32.08
CA VAL A 760 -23.82 14.91 32.11
C VAL A 760 -23.35 14.59 33.52
N GLU A 761 -22.54 13.54 33.67
CA GLU A 761 -22.02 13.08 34.96
C GLU A 761 -20.50 13.15 34.96
N VAL A 762 -19.92 13.67 36.04
CA VAL A 762 -18.50 13.55 36.32
C VAL A 762 -18.31 12.45 37.36
N LEU A 763 -17.53 11.42 37.01
CA LEU A 763 -17.31 10.28 37.87
C LEU A 763 -16.64 10.68 39.18
N ASP A 764 -17.04 10.03 40.28
CA ASP A 764 -16.40 10.17 41.58
C ASP A 764 -15.12 9.33 41.63
N VAL A 765 -14.00 9.93 41.20
CA VAL A 765 -12.70 9.28 41.09
C VAL A 765 -11.73 9.91 42.11
N PRO A 766 -11.06 9.12 42.97
CA PRO A 766 -10.06 9.64 43.88
C PRO A 766 -8.92 10.36 43.15
N ALA A 767 -8.61 11.59 43.58
CA ALA A 767 -7.47 12.32 43.05
C ALA A 767 -6.14 11.59 43.37
N PRO A 768 -5.14 11.67 42.48
CA PRO A 768 -3.82 11.14 42.77
C PRO A 768 -3.20 11.87 43.99
N PRO A 769 -2.26 11.23 44.72
CA PRO A 769 -1.59 11.87 45.84
C PRO A 769 -0.96 13.22 45.47
N ALA A 770 -0.99 14.18 46.39
CA ALA A 770 -0.43 15.50 46.15
C ALA A 770 1.07 15.42 45.80
N GLY A 771 1.45 16.01 44.67
CA GLY A 771 2.83 16.00 44.18
C GLY A 771 3.24 14.70 43.47
N TRP A 772 2.31 13.75 43.25
CA TRP A 772 2.55 12.60 42.39
C TRP A 772 2.65 13.04 40.91
N ASP A 773 3.55 12.40 40.16
CA ASP A 773 3.77 12.66 38.74
C ASP A 773 3.71 11.35 37.94
N GLY A 774 2.83 11.28 36.93
CA GLY A 774 2.62 10.07 36.14
C GLY A 774 1.33 10.07 35.33
N TRP A 775 1.06 8.95 34.67
CA TRP A 775 -0.08 8.72 33.80
C TRP A 775 -1.33 8.32 34.59
N LEU A 776 -2.48 8.86 34.20
CA LEU A 776 -3.74 8.74 34.95
C LEU A 776 -4.74 7.86 34.19
N GLU A 777 -5.31 6.88 34.88
CA GLU A 777 -6.38 6.05 34.32
C GLU A 777 -7.62 6.89 34.03
N ALA A 778 -8.19 6.71 32.83
CA ALA A 778 -9.46 7.31 32.46
C ALA A 778 -10.20 6.45 31.43
N ASP A 779 -11.53 6.53 31.44
CA ASP A 779 -12.40 5.92 30.42
C ASP A 779 -12.17 4.42 30.17
N GLY A 780 -11.70 3.71 31.20
CA GLY A 780 -11.46 2.28 31.19
C GLY A 780 -10.13 1.84 30.60
N ALA A 781 -9.16 2.76 30.43
CA ALA A 781 -7.84 2.42 29.93
C ALA A 781 -6.72 3.37 30.41
N LEU A 782 -5.50 2.89 30.32
CA LEU A 782 -4.27 3.69 30.19
C LEU A 782 -3.68 3.45 28.80
N SER A 783 -3.44 4.51 28.03
CA SER A 783 -2.85 4.45 26.70
C SER A 783 -1.55 5.25 26.69
N LEU A 784 -0.43 4.53 26.65
CA LEU A 784 0.91 5.03 26.93
C LEU A 784 1.77 4.97 25.66
N PRO A 785 2.06 6.10 24.99
CA PRO A 785 2.96 6.12 23.84
C PRO A 785 4.35 5.66 24.25
N ALA A 786 4.92 4.66 23.56
CA ALA A 786 6.22 4.10 23.94
C ALA A 786 7.33 5.16 23.93
N ALA A 787 7.28 6.10 22.98
CA ALA A 787 8.22 7.21 22.85
C ALA A 787 8.20 8.19 24.04
N GLN A 788 7.12 8.20 24.81
CA GLN A 788 6.91 9.11 25.94
C GLN A 788 7.06 8.41 27.30
N ALA A 789 7.84 7.33 27.37
CA ALA A 789 8.22 6.74 28.66
C ALA A 789 8.84 7.78 29.59
N ASP A 790 8.57 7.65 30.88
CA ASP A 790 8.96 8.61 31.92
C ASP A 790 10.45 8.52 32.21
N GLU A 791 10.95 7.28 32.19
CA GLU A 791 12.36 6.97 32.30
C GLU A 791 12.74 5.93 31.25
N ARG A 792 14.01 5.99 30.83
CA ARG A 792 14.64 4.96 30.01
C ARG A 792 15.91 4.52 30.71
N HIS A 793 16.05 3.22 30.88
CA HIS A 793 17.26 2.62 31.41
C HIS A 793 17.92 1.79 30.32
N ASP A 794 19.20 2.03 30.10
CA ASP A 794 20.02 1.15 29.27
C ASP A 794 20.35 -0.12 30.05
N GLY A 795 20.31 -1.25 29.37
CA GLY A 795 20.78 -2.51 29.92
C GLY A 795 22.26 -2.72 29.61
N ALA A 796 22.81 -3.84 30.06
CA ALA A 796 24.20 -4.20 29.80
C ALA A 796 24.53 -4.28 28.30
N THR A 797 23.59 -4.81 27.50
CA THR A 797 23.78 -5.10 26.06
C THR A 797 22.69 -4.50 25.16
N THR A 798 21.68 -3.85 25.73
CA THR A 798 20.51 -3.33 25.00
C THR A 798 20.18 -1.90 25.40
N ARG A 799 19.49 -1.16 24.52
CA ARG A 799 18.89 0.15 24.79
C ARG A 799 17.62 0.35 23.96
N TRP A 800 16.76 1.26 24.38
CA TRP A 800 15.58 1.69 23.61
C TRP A 800 15.86 2.99 22.88
N GLN A 801 15.73 2.99 21.55
CA GLN A 801 16.05 4.14 20.70
C GLN A 801 14.84 4.57 19.86
N ASP A 802 14.64 5.88 19.75
CA ASP A 802 13.59 6.44 18.91
C ASP A 802 13.94 6.31 17.43
N VAL A 803 12.94 5.99 16.62
CA VAL A 803 12.96 6.06 15.16
C VAL A 803 11.95 7.13 14.74
N PRO A 804 12.40 8.38 14.53
CA PRO A 804 11.54 9.48 14.10
C PRO A 804 10.80 9.15 12.80
N GLY A 805 9.58 9.66 12.65
CA GLY A 805 8.77 9.45 11.44
C GLY A 805 8.16 8.05 11.30
N LEU A 806 8.43 7.11 12.21
CA LEU A 806 7.89 5.73 12.17
C LEU A 806 6.78 5.45 13.21
N GLY A 807 6.31 6.48 13.93
CA GLY A 807 5.16 6.32 14.83
C GLY A 807 3.85 6.09 14.07
N ARG A 808 3.01 5.18 14.57
CA ARG A 808 1.73 4.84 13.92
C ARG A 808 0.70 5.95 14.15
N GLY A 809 0.26 6.59 13.07
CA GLY A 809 -0.59 7.79 13.11
C GLY A 809 0.12 9.08 13.52
N GLY A 810 1.41 9.03 13.88
CA GLY A 810 2.18 10.19 14.31
C GLY A 810 3.38 9.84 15.21
N GLY A 811 4.42 10.68 15.19
CA GLY A 811 5.53 10.63 16.16
C GLY A 811 6.62 9.61 15.85
N ALA A 812 7.23 9.03 16.88
CA ALA A 812 8.33 8.06 16.74
C ALA A 812 7.91 6.65 17.18
N LEU A 813 8.48 5.63 16.54
CA LEU A 813 8.55 4.27 17.06
C LEU A 813 9.70 4.21 18.08
N VAL A 814 9.61 3.36 19.10
CA VAL A 814 10.77 3.05 19.96
C VAL A 814 11.21 1.62 19.75
N GLU A 815 12.49 1.42 19.45
CA GLU A 815 13.04 0.12 19.09
C GLU A 815 14.18 -0.32 20.02
N VAL A 816 14.22 -1.62 20.31
CA VAL A 816 15.36 -2.26 20.98
C VAL A 816 16.58 -2.34 20.06
N ARG A 817 17.70 -1.75 20.50
CA ARG A 817 19.02 -1.75 19.84
C ARG A 817 20.06 -2.41 20.74
N ARG A 818 21.14 -2.96 20.18
CA ARG A 818 22.30 -3.45 20.96
C ARG A 818 23.28 -2.31 21.31
N THR A 819 23.88 -2.36 22.49
CA THR A 819 24.95 -1.44 22.91
C THR A 819 26.32 -1.92 22.39
N GLY A 820 27.20 -1.02 21.94
CA GLY A 820 28.61 -1.32 21.63
C GLY A 820 28.95 -1.96 20.27
N GLY A 821 27.98 -2.32 19.41
CA GLY A 821 28.25 -2.69 18.01
C GLY A 821 28.61 -1.48 17.13
N PRO A 822 29.29 -1.66 15.97
CA PRO A 822 29.58 -0.54 15.06
C PRO A 822 28.26 0.16 14.73
N HIS A 823 28.11 1.40 15.20
CA HIS A 823 26.91 2.24 15.04
C HIS A 823 25.56 1.64 15.51
N GLY A 824 25.54 0.72 16.48
CA GLY A 824 24.28 0.26 17.11
C GLY A 824 23.44 -0.71 16.25
N ALA A 825 24.11 -1.68 15.62
CA ALA A 825 23.50 -2.71 14.77
C ALA A 825 22.26 -3.39 15.40
N THR A 826 21.21 -3.57 14.58
CA THR A 826 19.92 -4.22 14.92
C THR A 826 19.93 -5.74 14.70
N THR A 827 21.10 -6.36 14.62
CA THR A 827 21.23 -7.76 14.17
C THR A 827 20.52 -8.73 15.10
N THR A 828 19.75 -9.65 14.49
CA THR A 828 19.33 -10.91 15.10
C THR A 828 20.52 -11.89 15.06
N ALA A 829 20.63 -12.75 16.08
CA ALA A 829 21.67 -13.77 16.35
C ALA A 829 22.96 -13.33 17.12
N PRO A 830 23.56 -14.20 17.97
CA PRO A 830 23.33 -15.64 18.14
C PRO A 830 22.37 -16.05 19.27
N ALA A 831 21.94 -17.32 19.18
CA ALA A 831 20.89 -18.05 19.88
C ALA A 831 21.10 -18.37 21.38
N ASP A 832 21.98 -17.64 22.08
CA ASP A 832 22.33 -17.93 23.48
C ASP A 832 21.71 -16.94 24.49
N THR A 833 20.52 -16.39 24.22
CA THR A 833 19.76 -15.71 25.28
C THR A 833 19.19 -16.79 26.19
N PRO A 834 19.54 -16.82 27.50
CA PRO A 834 19.01 -17.82 28.43
C PRO A 834 17.48 -17.92 28.34
N ALA A 835 16.95 -19.13 28.57
CA ALA A 835 15.51 -19.38 28.58
C ALA A 835 14.73 -18.46 29.54
N ASP A 836 15.40 -17.91 30.56
CA ASP A 836 14.79 -17.29 31.74
C ASP A 836 15.06 -15.78 31.91
N GLY A 837 15.56 -15.08 30.88
CA GLY A 837 15.67 -13.62 30.88
C GLY A 837 17.07 -13.06 30.61
N VAL A 838 17.12 -11.82 30.13
CA VAL A 838 18.36 -11.04 29.94
C VAL A 838 18.76 -10.50 31.31
N ALA A 839 19.96 -10.81 31.80
CA ALA A 839 20.49 -10.17 32.99
C ALA A 839 20.69 -8.67 32.69
N ASP A 840 20.03 -7.80 33.46
CA ASP A 840 20.08 -6.33 33.31
C ASP A 840 19.56 -5.81 31.93
N PRO A 841 18.25 -5.97 31.62
CA PRO A 841 17.66 -5.55 30.35
C PRO A 841 17.39 -4.04 30.32
N ALA A 842 17.48 -3.43 29.13
CA ALA A 842 16.98 -2.08 28.94
C ALA A 842 15.47 -2.00 29.22
N ALA A 843 15.02 -0.89 29.81
CA ALA A 843 13.64 -0.71 30.24
C ALA A 843 13.07 0.64 29.81
N LEU A 844 11.83 0.62 29.33
CA LEU A 844 10.94 1.79 29.32
C LEU A 844 10.11 1.76 30.61
N VAL A 845 10.09 2.86 31.35
CA VAL A 845 9.39 2.95 32.64
C VAL A 845 8.25 3.96 32.54
N PHE A 846 7.08 3.57 33.03
CA PHE A 846 5.89 4.40 33.13
C PHE A 846 5.39 4.40 34.58
N HIS A 847 5.26 5.58 35.18
CA HIS A 847 4.58 5.77 36.44
C HIS A 847 3.10 5.93 36.16
N VAL A 848 2.27 5.02 36.67
CA VAL A 848 0.82 4.99 36.38
C VAL A 848 0.02 5.05 37.66
N HIS A 849 -1.17 5.66 37.62
CA HIS A 849 -2.11 5.69 38.74
C HIS A 849 -3.43 5.05 38.32
N LEU A 850 -3.72 3.90 38.93
CA LEU A 850 -4.95 3.14 38.72
C LEU A 850 -6.04 3.61 39.68
N VAL A 851 -7.26 3.69 39.16
CA VAL A 851 -8.49 3.95 39.91
C VAL A 851 -9.31 2.67 40.04
N THR A 852 -9.19 1.76 39.06
CA THR A 852 -9.85 0.46 39.07
C THR A 852 -8.86 -0.62 39.51
N PRO A 853 -9.02 -1.30 40.66
CA PRO A 853 -8.18 -2.44 41.01
C PRO A 853 -8.54 -3.67 40.18
N GLY A 854 -7.58 -4.53 39.90
CA GLY A 854 -7.84 -5.80 39.22
C GLY A 854 -6.63 -6.43 38.54
N ALA A 855 -6.87 -7.59 37.93
CA ALA A 855 -5.95 -8.19 36.98
C ALA A 855 -6.26 -7.60 35.58
N HIS A 856 -5.47 -6.64 35.16
CA HIS A 856 -5.71 -5.87 33.93
C HIS A 856 -5.06 -6.54 32.72
N GLU A 857 -5.72 -6.48 31.57
CA GLU A 857 -5.10 -6.88 30.30
C GLU A 857 -4.15 -5.77 29.84
N VAL A 858 -2.92 -6.12 29.49
CA VAL A 858 -1.98 -5.23 28.82
C VAL A 858 -1.79 -5.66 27.37
N GLU A 859 -1.88 -4.70 26.48
CA GLU A 859 -1.75 -4.85 25.04
C GLU A 859 -0.56 -4.01 24.54
N LEU A 860 0.38 -4.65 23.85
CA LEU A 860 1.54 -4.01 23.23
C LEU A 860 1.29 -3.85 21.73
N HIS A 861 1.32 -2.62 21.23
CA HIS A 861 1.24 -2.30 19.81
C HIS A 861 2.65 -2.26 19.25
N ARG A 862 3.05 -3.31 18.53
CA ARG A 862 4.37 -3.41 17.95
C ARG A 862 4.34 -3.30 16.43
N LEU A 863 5.43 -2.79 15.85
CA LEU A 863 5.72 -2.95 14.43
C LEU A 863 5.94 -4.45 14.16
N PRO A 864 5.34 -5.07 13.11
CA PRO A 864 5.40 -6.52 12.89
C PRO A 864 6.73 -6.98 12.27
N THR A 865 7.86 -6.56 12.87
CA THR A 865 9.20 -7.06 12.55
C THR A 865 9.26 -8.58 12.65
N LEU A 866 9.88 -9.23 11.65
CA LEU A 866 9.99 -10.68 11.49
C LEU A 866 11.41 -11.22 11.79
N ASP A 867 11.47 -12.53 12.06
CA ASP A 867 12.68 -13.36 12.19
C ASP A 867 12.29 -14.83 12.00
N SER A 868 12.30 -15.34 10.75
CA SER A 868 11.75 -16.65 10.41
C SER A 868 12.41 -17.84 11.12
N THR A 869 13.65 -17.65 11.59
CA THR A 869 14.48 -18.65 12.30
C THR A 869 14.58 -18.45 13.80
N GLY A 870 14.19 -17.26 14.26
CA GLY A 870 14.42 -16.83 15.63
C GLY A 870 13.13 -16.70 16.42
N ARG A 871 13.22 -15.85 17.45
CA ARG A 871 12.12 -15.54 18.37
C ARG A 871 12.03 -14.02 18.46
N VAL A 872 10.81 -13.53 18.65
CA VAL A 872 10.52 -12.12 18.78
C VAL A 872 9.81 -11.91 20.11
N ARG A 873 10.57 -11.51 21.14
CA ARG A 873 10.09 -11.40 22.52
C ARG A 873 10.27 -10.00 23.10
N VAL A 874 9.36 -9.66 24.00
CA VAL A 874 9.37 -8.46 24.85
C VAL A 874 8.75 -8.82 26.18
N ALA A 875 9.16 -8.19 27.27
CA ALA A 875 8.55 -8.47 28.58
C ALA A 875 7.90 -7.23 29.19
N VAL A 876 6.86 -7.46 30.00
CA VAL A 876 6.20 -6.43 30.80
C VAL A 876 6.32 -6.78 32.26
N GLN A 877 6.52 -5.77 33.10
CA GLN A 877 6.66 -5.93 34.54
C GLN A 877 5.87 -4.84 35.26
N ALA A 878 5.05 -5.22 36.24
CA ALA A 878 4.38 -4.28 37.13
C ALA A 878 5.04 -4.33 38.52
N ASP A 879 5.43 -3.17 39.04
CA ASP A 879 6.11 -2.99 40.33
C ASP A 879 7.34 -3.91 40.46
N ASP A 880 7.46 -4.61 41.59
CA ASP A 880 8.52 -5.59 41.87
C ASP A 880 8.08 -7.03 41.58
N ARG A 881 7.01 -7.21 40.79
CA ARG A 881 6.51 -8.55 40.41
C ARG A 881 7.45 -9.17 39.36
N PRO A 882 7.45 -10.51 39.21
CA PRO A 882 8.19 -11.15 38.12
C PRO A 882 7.72 -10.64 36.74
N PRO A 883 8.63 -10.40 35.78
CA PRO A 883 8.25 -9.99 34.44
C PRO A 883 7.51 -11.10 33.70
N VAL A 884 6.55 -10.72 32.89
CA VAL A 884 5.82 -11.60 31.97
C VAL A 884 6.38 -11.42 30.57
N VAL A 885 6.99 -12.48 30.02
CA VAL A 885 7.53 -12.48 28.65
C VAL A 885 6.40 -12.75 27.67
N LEU A 886 6.21 -11.86 26.70
CA LEU A 886 5.36 -12.05 25.54
C LEU A 886 6.25 -12.47 24.36
N GLU A 887 5.85 -13.54 23.69
CA GLU A 887 6.48 -14.01 22.47
C GLU A 887 5.48 -13.86 21.31
N SER A 888 5.94 -13.23 20.23
CA SER A 888 5.12 -13.10 19.04
C SER A 888 5.07 -14.45 18.30
N PRO A 889 3.86 -14.95 17.94
CA PRO A 889 3.72 -16.06 17.00
C PRO A 889 3.95 -15.63 15.54
N THR A 890 4.03 -14.33 15.28
CA THR A 890 4.21 -13.71 13.96
C THR A 890 5.69 -13.51 13.69
N THR A 891 6.39 -14.61 13.41
CA THR A 891 7.84 -14.61 13.14
C THR A 891 8.17 -14.67 11.66
N ASP A 892 7.21 -15.00 10.81
CA ASP A 892 7.37 -15.13 9.36
C ASP A 892 6.02 -14.87 8.65
N GLU A 893 6.08 -14.74 7.33
CA GLU A 893 4.90 -14.71 6.47
C GLU A 893 3.94 -15.88 6.79
N HIS A 894 2.63 -15.61 6.79
CA HIS A 894 1.57 -16.58 7.12
C HIS A 894 1.62 -17.24 8.52
N ARG A 895 2.51 -16.81 9.43
CA ARG A 895 2.54 -17.30 10.82
C ARG A 895 1.83 -16.34 11.77
N GLY A 896 1.22 -16.89 12.81
CA GLY A 896 0.57 -16.09 13.85
C GLY A 896 -0.55 -15.20 13.31
N THR A 897 -0.39 -13.89 13.48
CA THR A 897 -1.37 -12.87 13.06
C THR A 897 -0.93 -12.08 11.82
N TRP A 898 0.10 -12.56 11.11
CA TRP A 898 0.73 -11.89 9.96
C TRP A 898 -0.30 -11.27 8.99
N GLU A 899 -1.27 -12.06 8.52
CA GLU A 899 -2.26 -11.60 7.52
C GLU A 899 -3.04 -10.36 7.98
N THR A 900 -3.35 -10.26 9.28
CA THR A 900 -3.99 -9.08 9.83
C THR A 900 -2.98 -7.97 10.12
N ALA A 901 -1.81 -8.32 10.67
CA ALA A 901 -0.82 -7.36 11.12
C ALA A 901 -0.25 -6.50 9.97
N VAL A 902 -0.07 -7.06 8.78
CA VAL A 902 0.40 -6.31 7.59
C VAL A 902 -0.65 -5.35 7.04
N VAL A 903 -1.94 -5.71 7.12
CA VAL A 903 -3.02 -4.82 6.65
C VAL A 903 -3.32 -3.73 7.69
N GLU A 904 -3.17 -4.02 8.99
CA GLU A 904 -3.37 -3.03 10.06
C GLU A 904 -2.08 -2.25 10.41
N HIS A 905 -0.93 -2.64 9.84
CA HIS A 905 0.41 -2.16 10.17
C HIS A 905 0.71 -2.18 11.68
N VAL A 906 0.22 -3.20 12.39
CA VAL A 906 0.45 -3.39 13.82
C VAL A 906 0.16 -4.84 14.23
N GLU A 907 1.05 -5.42 15.03
CA GLU A 907 0.71 -6.60 15.82
C GLU A 907 0.38 -6.19 17.26
N ARG A 908 -0.73 -6.75 17.80
CA ARG A 908 -1.17 -6.51 19.17
C ARG A 908 -0.88 -7.75 20.02
N LEU A 909 0.16 -7.68 20.85
CA LEU A 909 0.48 -8.75 21.81
C LEU A 909 -0.24 -8.49 23.13
N ARG A 910 -0.95 -9.48 23.66
CA ARG A 910 -1.74 -9.34 24.89
C ARG A 910 -1.26 -10.29 25.98
N THR A 911 -1.30 -9.82 27.21
CA THR A 911 -1.16 -10.66 28.41
C THR A 911 -1.94 -10.04 29.57
N THR A 912 -2.10 -10.76 30.66
CA THR A 912 -2.75 -10.26 31.88
C THR A 912 -1.71 -9.95 32.94
N LEU A 913 -1.73 -8.72 33.45
CA LEU A 913 -0.92 -8.32 34.59
C LEU A 913 -1.40 -9.04 35.86
N PRO A 914 -0.53 -9.22 36.87
CA PRO A 914 -0.98 -9.65 38.19
C PRO A 914 -2.03 -8.67 38.75
N TRP A 915 -2.76 -9.09 39.78
CA TRP A 915 -3.69 -8.20 40.46
C TRP A 915 -2.95 -6.96 40.99
N LEU A 916 -3.41 -5.77 40.57
CA LEU A 916 -2.96 -4.47 41.03
C LEU A 916 -4.08 -3.81 41.85
N ASP A 917 -3.71 -3.15 42.94
CA ASP A 917 -4.65 -2.37 43.75
C ASP A 917 -4.93 -1.01 43.08
N ALA A 918 -5.90 -0.26 43.58
CA ALA A 918 -6.04 1.14 43.16
C ALA A 918 -4.91 1.97 43.78
N GLY A 919 -4.30 2.86 43.00
CA GLY A 919 -3.20 3.71 43.43
C GLY A 919 -2.01 3.73 42.46
N PRO A 920 -0.85 4.20 42.93
CA PRO A 920 0.35 4.34 42.10
C PRO A 920 1.04 2.99 41.86
N HIS A 921 1.47 2.78 40.61
CA HIS A 921 2.22 1.61 40.15
C HIS A 921 3.33 2.03 39.19
N VAL A 922 4.33 1.16 39.04
CA VAL A 922 5.39 1.31 38.04
C VAL A 922 5.25 0.20 37.00
N LEU A 923 4.94 0.55 35.76
CA LEU A 923 4.90 -0.38 34.65
C LEU A 923 6.20 -0.26 33.85
N ARG A 924 6.89 -1.39 33.64
CA ARG A 924 8.11 -1.47 32.83
C ARG A 924 7.90 -2.34 31.61
N VAL A 925 8.45 -1.90 30.49
CA VAL A 925 8.61 -2.74 29.29
C VAL A 925 10.09 -3.03 29.11
N LEU A 926 10.46 -4.30 29.19
CA LEU A 926 11.83 -4.77 29.21
C LEU A 926 12.22 -5.33 27.84
N ALA A 927 13.39 -4.92 27.35
CA ALA A 927 13.99 -5.43 26.14
C ALA A 927 14.39 -6.91 26.33
N VAL A 928 13.96 -7.77 25.41
CA VAL A 928 14.37 -9.18 25.36
C VAL A 928 15.14 -9.44 24.05
N ASP A 929 14.47 -9.33 22.90
CA ASP A 929 15.11 -9.50 21.60
C ASP A 929 15.31 -8.15 20.88
N PRO A 930 16.45 -7.94 20.19
CA PRO A 930 16.70 -6.72 19.41
C PRO A 930 15.77 -6.61 18.19
N GLY A 931 15.57 -5.40 17.69
CA GLY A 931 14.69 -5.14 16.54
C GLY A 931 13.20 -5.06 16.87
N VAL A 932 12.79 -5.40 18.09
CA VAL A 932 11.41 -5.18 18.56
C VAL A 932 11.14 -3.69 18.66
N GLY A 933 10.17 -3.22 17.87
CA GLY A 933 9.70 -1.83 17.87
C GLY A 933 8.30 -1.68 18.46
N LEU A 934 8.09 -0.72 19.35
CA LEU A 934 6.81 -0.42 20.00
C LEU A 934 6.31 0.98 19.64
N HIS A 935 5.01 1.04 19.32
CA HIS A 935 4.28 2.30 19.19
C HIS A 935 3.66 2.72 20.53
N ARG A 936 3.04 1.75 21.22
CA ARG A 936 2.16 2.03 22.36
C ARG A 936 2.01 0.82 23.28
N VAL A 937 1.76 1.11 24.56
CA VAL A 937 1.32 0.16 25.59
C VAL A 937 -0.08 0.58 26.03
N VAL A 938 -1.04 -0.34 26.02
CA VAL A 938 -2.40 -0.09 26.49
C VAL A 938 -2.70 -1.01 27.67
N VAL A 939 -3.17 -0.47 28.79
CA VAL A 939 -3.69 -1.26 29.93
C VAL A 939 -5.20 -1.07 29.98
N HIS A 940 -5.95 -2.15 29.77
CA HIS A 940 -7.41 -2.15 29.82
C HIS A 940 -7.87 -2.41 31.26
N THR A 941 -8.50 -1.40 31.87
CA THR A 941 -8.86 -1.42 33.30
C THR A 941 -10.29 -1.86 33.57
N VAL A 942 -11.15 -1.81 32.55
CA VAL A 942 -12.47 -2.46 32.53
C VAL A 942 -12.47 -3.49 31.40
N PRO A 943 -13.23 -4.60 31.53
CA PRO A 943 -13.42 -5.52 30.41
C PRO A 943 -13.86 -4.70 29.20
N ALA A 944 -13.22 -4.91 28.04
CA ALA A 944 -13.62 -4.24 26.81
C ALA A 944 -15.13 -4.38 26.69
N VAL A 945 -15.87 -3.30 26.95
CA VAL A 945 -17.33 -3.32 26.94
C VAL A 945 -17.67 -3.83 25.56
N GLY A 946 -18.30 -5.01 25.47
CA GLY A 946 -18.54 -5.77 24.24
C GLY A 946 -19.43 -5.06 23.20
N ALA A 947 -19.58 -3.74 23.31
CA ALA A 947 -20.27 -2.82 22.43
C ALA A 947 -19.38 -1.66 21.92
N ARG A 948 -18.15 -1.47 22.42
CA ARG A 948 -17.19 -0.50 21.84
C ARG A 948 -16.44 -1.18 20.70
N GLY A 949 -16.54 -0.66 19.47
CA GLY A 949 -16.00 -1.29 18.28
C GLY A 949 -14.47 -1.40 18.25
N ARG A 950 -13.95 -2.12 17.26
CA ARG A 950 -12.51 -2.31 17.05
C ARG A 950 -11.90 -1.02 16.52
N THR A 951 -11.20 -0.26 17.37
CA THR A 951 -10.43 0.92 16.94
C THR A 951 -9.17 0.53 16.19
N ALA A 952 -8.76 1.30 15.17
CA ALA A 952 -7.52 1.01 14.44
C ALA A 952 -6.28 1.39 15.29
N LEU A 953 -6.25 2.58 15.90
CA LEU A 953 -5.14 3.15 16.69
C LEU A 953 -5.14 2.76 18.18
N GLY A 954 -6.22 2.19 18.70
CA GLY A 954 -6.43 2.06 20.14
C GLY A 954 -6.89 3.37 20.79
N PRO A 955 -7.11 3.40 22.12
CA PRO A 955 -7.56 4.59 22.82
C PRO A 955 -6.58 5.76 22.67
N PRO A 956 -7.04 7.03 22.61
CA PRO A 956 -6.17 8.20 22.64
C PRO A 956 -5.20 8.17 23.84
N THR A 957 -4.06 8.83 23.70
CA THR A 957 -3.06 8.97 24.78
C THR A 957 -3.71 9.45 26.08
N SER A 958 -3.46 8.74 27.18
CA SER A 958 -3.99 9.09 28.51
C SER A 958 -3.41 10.41 29.02
N ALA A 959 -4.11 11.04 29.96
CA ALA A 959 -3.57 12.20 30.66
C ALA A 959 -2.33 11.81 31.47
N ARG A 960 -1.40 12.76 31.59
CA ARG A 960 -0.33 12.78 32.58
C ARG A 960 -0.54 13.99 33.48
N THR A 961 -0.10 13.93 34.71
CA THR A 961 -0.19 15.03 35.70
C THR A 961 0.30 16.40 35.21
N ASP A 962 1.33 16.44 34.36
CA ASP A 962 1.85 17.64 33.69
C ASP A 962 1.20 17.94 32.32
N ARG A 963 0.48 16.96 31.76
CA ARG A 963 -0.11 17.00 30.41
C ARG A 963 -1.54 16.46 30.46
N PRO A 964 -2.54 17.34 30.68
CA PRO A 964 -3.93 16.91 30.71
C PRO A 964 -4.36 16.30 29.38
N ALA A 965 -5.38 15.44 29.42
CA ALA A 965 -5.99 14.90 28.21
C ALA A 965 -6.42 16.04 27.26
N SER A 966 -6.35 15.79 25.96
CA SER A 966 -6.72 16.79 24.95
C SER A 966 -8.12 17.33 25.22
N ALA A 967 -8.22 18.65 25.24
CA ALA A 967 -9.48 19.37 25.37
C ALA A 967 -10.05 19.80 24.01
N ALA A 968 -9.43 19.42 22.90
CA ALA A 968 -9.94 19.71 21.57
C ALA A 968 -11.09 18.74 21.23
N PRO A 969 -12.25 19.23 20.74
CA PRO A 969 -13.31 18.36 20.27
C PRO A 969 -12.86 17.60 19.02
N ASP A 970 -13.40 16.39 18.83
CA ASP A 970 -13.33 15.73 17.54
C ASP A 970 -14.07 16.58 16.49
N PRO A 971 -13.59 16.62 15.23
CA PRO A 971 -14.23 17.39 14.18
C PRO A 971 -15.71 17.02 13.99
N ASP A 972 -16.55 18.00 13.66
CA ASP A 972 -17.89 17.74 13.13
C ASP A 972 -17.74 17.18 11.71
N PRO A 973 -18.12 15.91 11.45
CA PRO A 973 -17.92 15.29 10.15
C PRO A 973 -18.68 15.99 9.03
N LEU A 974 -19.89 16.49 9.30
CA LEU A 974 -20.73 17.13 8.29
C LEU A 974 -20.20 18.51 7.93
N ALA A 975 -19.99 19.36 8.93
CA ALA A 975 -19.51 20.73 8.71
C ALA A 975 -18.12 20.74 8.05
N THR A 976 -17.25 19.79 8.41
CA THR A 976 -15.93 19.63 7.79
C THR A 976 -16.04 19.25 6.31
N ALA A 977 -16.94 18.32 5.98
CA ALA A 977 -17.10 17.83 4.61
C ALA A 977 -17.70 18.88 3.67
N GLU A 978 -18.74 19.59 4.09
CA GLU A 978 -19.37 20.64 3.28
C GLU A 978 -18.40 21.79 2.98
N ALA A 979 -17.61 22.21 3.97
CA ALA A 979 -16.58 23.22 3.79
C ALA A 979 -15.49 22.76 2.82
N GLU A 980 -15.14 21.47 2.84
CA GLU A 980 -14.13 20.91 1.95
C GLU A 980 -14.65 20.72 0.51
N LEU A 981 -15.88 20.24 0.32
CA LEU A 981 -16.46 20.09 -1.02
C LEU A 981 -16.52 21.43 -1.78
N ALA A 982 -16.87 22.52 -1.10
CA ALA A 982 -16.85 23.85 -1.70
C ALA A 982 -15.44 24.25 -2.20
N ARG A 983 -14.39 23.82 -1.51
CA ARG A 983 -12.99 24.03 -1.95
C ARG A 983 -12.62 23.08 -3.07
N LEU A 984 -13.06 21.83 -3.01
CA LEU A 984 -12.78 20.80 -4.01
C LEU A 984 -13.40 21.14 -5.37
N ASP A 985 -14.60 21.72 -5.41
CA ASP A 985 -15.21 22.19 -6.66
C ASP A 985 -14.35 23.27 -7.34
N ALA A 986 -13.80 24.21 -6.55
CA ALA A 986 -12.88 25.22 -7.06
C ALA A 986 -11.55 24.59 -7.48
N PHE A 987 -11.01 23.68 -6.67
CA PHE A 987 -9.79 22.95 -6.96
C PHE A 987 -9.90 22.13 -8.27
N ALA A 988 -11.01 21.44 -8.49
CA ALA A 988 -11.24 20.64 -9.69
C ALA A 988 -11.22 21.52 -10.96
N ARG A 989 -11.88 22.68 -10.92
CA ARG A 989 -11.88 23.62 -12.05
C ARG A 989 -10.53 24.32 -12.23
N ASP A 990 -9.96 24.86 -11.16
CA ASP A 990 -8.84 25.81 -11.25
C ASP A 990 -7.47 25.11 -11.26
N VAL A 991 -7.35 23.96 -10.60
CA VAL A 991 -6.10 23.19 -10.51
C VAL A 991 -6.14 21.96 -11.43
N LEU A 992 -7.17 21.12 -11.29
CA LEU A 992 -7.28 19.90 -12.10
C LEU A 992 -7.79 20.17 -13.51
N ARG A 993 -8.29 21.37 -13.82
CA ARG A 993 -8.84 21.72 -15.14
C ARG A 993 -9.86 20.68 -15.63
N THR A 994 -10.60 20.08 -14.70
CA THR A 994 -11.49 18.94 -14.92
C THR A 994 -12.75 19.16 -14.08
N ASP A 995 -13.91 19.23 -14.72
CA ASP A 995 -15.18 19.22 -14.00
C ASP A 995 -15.53 17.76 -13.66
N PRO A 996 -15.82 17.42 -12.38
CA PRO A 996 -16.25 16.06 -12.01
C PRO A 996 -17.45 15.54 -12.82
N ALA A 997 -18.34 16.43 -13.29
CA ALA A 997 -19.50 16.05 -14.12
C ALA A 997 -19.13 15.64 -15.54
N ASP A 998 -17.98 16.10 -16.05
CA ASP A 998 -17.49 15.79 -17.40
C ASP A 998 -16.65 14.50 -17.44
N VAL A 999 -16.34 13.90 -16.28
CA VAL A 999 -15.55 12.67 -16.20
C VAL A 999 -16.39 11.48 -16.70
N PRO A 1000 -15.89 10.71 -17.70
CA PRO A 1000 -16.60 9.55 -18.24
C PRO A 1000 -17.00 8.57 -17.14
N LEU A 1001 -18.24 8.06 -17.22
CA LEU A 1001 -18.79 7.06 -16.30
C LEU A 1001 -17.93 5.80 -16.27
N HIS A 1002 -17.98 5.06 -15.16
CA HIS A 1002 -17.38 3.73 -15.13
C HIS A 1002 -18.04 2.84 -16.19
N PRO A 1003 -17.26 2.06 -16.95
CA PRO A 1003 -17.86 1.10 -17.86
C PRO A 1003 -18.58 0.00 -17.09
N VAL A 1004 -19.60 -0.59 -17.71
CA VAL A 1004 -20.30 -1.76 -17.16
C VAL A 1004 -19.44 -3.00 -17.39
N VAL A 1005 -19.19 -3.75 -16.32
CA VAL A 1005 -18.36 -4.96 -16.35
C VAL A 1005 -19.25 -6.19 -16.51
N TYR A 1006 -18.86 -7.12 -17.40
CA TYR A 1006 -19.57 -8.36 -17.68
C TYR A 1006 -18.66 -9.58 -17.55
N VAL A 1007 -19.18 -10.62 -16.90
CA VAL A 1007 -18.52 -11.92 -16.73
C VAL A 1007 -19.45 -13.00 -17.26
N GLY A 1008 -19.19 -13.46 -18.47
CA GLY A 1008 -19.89 -14.57 -19.13
C GLY A 1008 -19.17 -15.91 -18.98
N ARG A 1009 -19.69 -16.96 -19.62
CA ARG A 1009 -19.12 -18.33 -19.58
C ARG A 1009 -17.65 -18.41 -19.96
N GLN A 1010 -17.24 -17.58 -20.93
CA GLN A 1010 -15.87 -17.60 -21.47
C GLN A 1010 -14.82 -17.22 -20.43
N MET A 1011 -15.15 -16.37 -19.44
CA MET A 1011 -14.24 -16.02 -18.35
C MET A 1011 -13.74 -17.26 -17.61
N TRP A 1012 -14.63 -18.23 -17.41
CA TRP A 1012 -14.38 -19.45 -16.65
C TRP A 1012 -13.79 -20.58 -17.50
N ALA A 1013 -13.55 -20.36 -18.79
CA ALA A 1013 -13.01 -21.37 -19.70
C ALA A 1013 -11.47 -21.48 -19.66
N GLY A 1014 -10.79 -20.55 -18.99
CA GLY A 1014 -9.33 -20.50 -18.87
C GLY A 1014 -8.88 -19.79 -17.59
N PRO A 1015 -7.57 -19.47 -17.46
CA PRO A 1015 -7.05 -18.74 -16.31
C PRO A 1015 -7.72 -17.37 -16.14
N THR A 1016 -8.17 -17.05 -14.93
CA THR A 1016 -8.91 -15.81 -14.63
C THR A 1016 -8.04 -14.68 -14.12
N THR A 1017 -6.81 -14.96 -13.70
CA THR A 1017 -5.90 -13.99 -13.06
C THR A 1017 -5.60 -12.77 -13.94
N PHE A 1018 -5.29 -13.01 -15.23
CA PHE A 1018 -4.90 -11.96 -16.20
C PHE A 1018 -5.96 -11.67 -17.24
N THR A 1019 -7.09 -12.37 -17.19
CA THR A 1019 -8.13 -12.20 -18.21
C THR A 1019 -8.83 -10.87 -17.96
N PRO A 1020 -8.75 -9.91 -18.90
CA PRO A 1020 -9.47 -8.65 -18.76
C PRO A 1020 -10.97 -8.91 -18.78
N ASN A 1021 -11.71 -8.18 -17.95
CA ASN A 1021 -13.16 -8.26 -18.03
C ASN A 1021 -13.66 -7.68 -19.35
N GLU A 1022 -14.80 -8.20 -19.81
CA GLU A 1022 -15.52 -7.51 -20.86
C GLU A 1022 -16.20 -6.24 -20.30
N THR A 1023 -15.94 -5.10 -20.92
CA THR A 1023 -16.46 -3.80 -20.48
C THR A 1023 -17.26 -3.10 -21.58
N VAL A 1024 -18.36 -2.44 -21.21
CA VAL A 1024 -19.16 -1.61 -22.11
C VAL A 1024 -19.21 -0.18 -21.56
N GLU A 1025 -18.77 0.79 -22.36
CA GLU A 1025 -18.82 2.22 -22.02
C GLU A 1025 -20.27 2.69 -21.82
N GLN A 1026 -20.45 3.69 -20.96
CA GLN A 1026 -21.76 4.28 -20.66
C GLN A 1026 -21.80 5.75 -21.07
N ASP A 1027 -22.76 6.10 -21.94
CA ASP A 1027 -22.96 7.48 -22.40
C ASP A 1027 -23.84 8.30 -21.45
N ALA A 1028 -24.63 7.65 -20.61
CA ALA A 1028 -25.56 8.29 -19.69
C ALA A 1028 -25.89 7.41 -18.48
N LEU A 1029 -26.24 8.05 -17.37
CA LEU A 1029 -26.85 7.41 -16.21
C LEU A 1029 -28.30 7.02 -16.51
N GLY A 1030 -28.80 5.98 -15.83
CA GLY A 1030 -30.22 5.67 -15.86
C GLY A 1030 -31.10 6.69 -15.14
N PRO A 1031 -32.43 6.62 -15.33
CA PRO A 1031 -33.35 7.51 -14.65
C PRO A 1031 -33.32 7.25 -13.15
N SER A 1032 -33.28 8.35 -12.39
CA SER A 1032 -33.42 8.28 -10.93
C SER A 1032 -34.82 7.79 -10.55
N ARG A 1033 -34.90 6.64 -9.87
CA ARG A 1033 -36.15 6.01 -9.43
C ARG A 1033 -36.47 6.27 -7.96
N TYR A 1034 -35.44 6.52 -7.14
CA TYR A 1034 -35.54 6.56 -5.69
C TYR A 1034 -34.99 7.88 -5.09
N ALA A 1035 -34.96 8.95 -5.89
CA ALA A 1035 -34.51 10.26 -5.42
C ALA A 1035 -35.40 10.83 -4.30
N ALA A 1036 -34.76 11.56 -3.40
CA ALA A 1036 -35.43 12.42 -2.44
C ALA A 1036 -36.03 13.66 -3.13
N ALA A 1037 -37.14 14.16 -2.60
CA ALA A 1037 -37.63 15.49 -2.94
C ALA A 1037 -36.63 16.57 -2.46
N PRO A 1038 -36.72 17.83 -2.94
CA PRO A 1038 -35.80 18.91 -2.55
C PRO A 1038 -35.75 19.19 -1.04
N ASP A 1039 -36.81 18.86 -0.30
CA ASP A 1039 -36.87 18.98 1.16
C ASP A 1039 -36.32 17.74 1.89
N GLY A 1040 -35.83 16.73 1.16
CA GLY A 1040 -35.33 15.46 1.67
C GLY A 1040 -36.37 14.35 1.78
N GLY A 1041 -37.67 14.64 1.63
CA GLY A 1041 -38.75 13.68 1.85
C GLY A 1041 -38.82 12.61 0.76
N HIS A 1042 -39.05 11.35 1.16
CA HIS A 1042 -39.26 10.24 0.22
C HIS A 1042 -39.78 8.96 0.89
N ASP A 1043 -40.36 8.08 0.09
CA ASP A 1043 -40.67 6.68 0.45
C ASP A 1043 -40.19 5.74 -0.66
N ARG A 1044 -38.98 5.22 -0.52
CA ARG A 1044 -38.38 4.30 -1.50
C ARG A 1044 -39.12 2.98 -1.53
N LEU A 1045 -39.69 2.53 -0.39
CA LEU A 1045 -40.48 1.30 -0.32
C LEU A 1045 -41.76 1.39 -1.15
N ALA A 1046 -42.39 2.57 -1.19
CA ALA A 1046 -43.55 2.81 -2.05
C ALA A 1046 -43.19 2.88 -3.54
N ALA A 1047 -41.98 3.35 -3.87
CA ALA A 1047 -41.49 3.43 -5.24
C ALA A 1047 -41.05 2.06 -5.82
N LEU A 1048 -40.74 1.08 -4.96
CA LEU A 1048 -40.39 -0.27 -5.40
C LEU A 1048 -41.56 -0.93 -6.17
N PRO A 1049 -41.29 -1.64 -7.29
CA PRO A 1049 -42.33 -2.35 -8.04
C PRO A 1049 -43.18 -3.30 -7.18
N SER A 1050 -44.49 -3.39 -7.48
CA SER A 1050 -45.43 -4.37 -6.88
C SER A 1050 -45.80 -5.47 -7.86
N GLY A 1051 -46.17 -6.64 -7.34
CA GLY A 1051 -46.65 -7.77 -8.13
C GLY A 1051 -45.53 -8.70 -8.61
N PRO A 1052 -45.89 -9.84 -9.22
CA PRO A 1052 -44.92 -10.78 -9.77
C PRO A 1052 -44.17 -10.18 -10.97
N VAL A 1053 -42.91 -10.56 -11.17
CA VAL A 1053 -42.18 -10.26 -12.41
C VAL A 1053 -42.77 -11.11 -13.51
N VAL A 1054 -43.19 -10.50 -14.62
CA VAL A 1054 -43.79 -11.23 -15.75
C VAL A 1054 -42.81 -11.26 -16.91
N GLU A 1055 -42.61 -12.45 -17.48
CA GLU A 1055 -41.78 -12.65 -18.66
C GLU A 1055 -42.33 -11.84 -19.84
N ARG A 1056 -41.42 -11.19 -20.59
CA ARG A 1056 -41.72 -10.55 -21.87
C ARG A 1056 -40.62 -10.87 -22.86
N ASP A 1057 -40.98 -11.35 -24.05
CA ASP A 1057 -40.06 -11.64 -25.15
C ASP A 1057 -38.88 -12.55 -24.76
N GLY A 1058 -39.12 -13.54 -23.89
CA GLY A 1058 -38.08 -14.45 -23.43
C GLY A 1058 -37.22 -13.91 -22.28
N MET A 1059 -37.65 -12.83 -21.61
CA MET A 1059 -36.83 -12.07 -20.67
C MET A 1059 -37.55 -11.76 -19.36
N LEU A 1060 -36.84 -11.82 -18.24
CA LEU A 1060 -37.27 -11.32 -16.93
C LEU A 1060 -36.23 -10.33 -16.39
N ALA A 1061 -36.70 -9.14 -16.00
CA ALA A 1061 -35.90 -8.11 -15.35
C ALA A 1061 -36.32 -7.99 -13.89
N VAL A 1062 -35.45 -8.40 -12.98
CA VAL A 1062 -35.75 -8.45 -11.55
C VAL A 1062 -34.94 -7.40 -10.81
N ASP A 1063 -35.63 -6.45 -10.20
CA ASP A 1063 -35.06 -5.57 -9.17
C ASP A 1063 -35.16 -6.30 -7.82
N VAL A 1064 -34.02 -6.64 -7.20
CA VAL A 1064 -33.98 -7.45 -5.97
C VAL A 1064 -34.48 -6.67 -4.75
N ALA A 1065 -34.35 -5.35 -4.74
CA ALA A 1065 -34.79 -4.51 -3.63
C ALA A 1065 -36.31 -4.59 -3.39
N ARG A 1066 -37.12 -5.04 -4.35
CA ARG A 1066 -38.56 -5.29 -4.17
C ARG A 1066 -38.86 -6.22 -2.97
N ALA A 1067 -37.93 -7.09 -2.60
CA ALA A 1067 -38.05 -7.98 -1.45
C ALA A 1067 -38.16 -7.22 -0.11
N LEU A 1068 -37.67 -5.99 -0.03
CA LEU A 1068 -37.82 -5.11 1.14
C LEU A 1068 -39.28 -4.77 1.44
N ARG A 1069 -40.19 -4.94 0.47
CA ARG A 1069 -41.62 -4.70 0.69
C ARG A 1069 -42.27 -5.77 1.57
N GLY A 1070 -41.68 -6.97 1.68
CA GLY A 1070 -42.24 -8.07 2.46
C GLY A 1070 -43.64 -8.49 2.03
N THR A 1071 -43.88 -8.56 0.71
CA THR A 1071 -45.19 -8.95 0.14
C THR A 1071 -45.22 -10.43 -0.22
N ALA A 1072 -46.40 -10.96 -0.55
CA ALA A 1072 -46.53 -12.33 -1.06
C ALA A 1072 -45.79 -12.57 -2.40
N ASP A 1073 -45.44 -11.50 -3.11
CA ASP A 1073 -44.72 -11.57 -4.39
C ASP A 1073 -43.21 -11.33 -4.25
N ALA A 1074 -42.74 -10.75 -3.13
CA ALA A 1074 -41.31 -10.64 -2.84
C ALA A 1074 -41.04 -10.38 -1.35
N TRP A 1075 -40.12 -11.13 -0.76
CA TRP A 1075 -39.78 -11.07 0.66
C TRP A 1075 -38.34 -11.56 0.92
N THR A 1076 -37.83 -11.32 2.13
CA THR A 1076 -36.56 -11.88 2.62
C THR A 1076 -36.80 -12.88 3.75
N THR A 1077 -35.88 -13.82 3.93
CA THR A 1077 -35.84 -14.75 5.06
C THR A 1077 -34.50 -14.63 5.79
N PRO A 1078 -34.48 -14.67 7.13
CA PRO A 1078 -33.23 -14.72 7.89
C PRO A 1078 -32.65 -16.14 7.86
N SER A 1079 -31.38 -16.25 8.24
CA SER A 1079 -30.71 -17.52 8.46
C SER A 1079 -31.36 -18.27 9.62
N LEU A 1080 -31.26 -19.60 9.61
CA LEU A 1080 -31.82 -20.47 10.65
C LEU A 1080 -30.87 -20.63 11.84
N ASP A 1081 -29.56 -20.48 11.61
CA ASP A 1081 -28.49 -20.60 12.59
C ASP A 1081 -28.30 -19.32 13.43
N ALA A 1082 -27.80 -19.48 14.67
CA ALA A 1082 -27.64 -18.38 15.63
C ALA A 1082 -26.23 -17.75 15.57
N PRO A 1083 -26.08 -16.41 15.64
CA PRO A 1083 -27.16 -15.42 15.63
C PRO A 1083 -27.85 -15.36 14.26
N ARG A 1084 -29.17 -15.18 14.22
CA ARG A 1084 -29.88 -15.10 12.93
C ARG A 1084 -29.44 -13.86 12.17
N THR A 1085 -28.99 -14.04 10.93
CA THR A 1085 -28.60 -12.94 10.04
C THR A 1085 -29.58 -12.86 8.89
N GLY A 1086 -29.97 -11.65 8.46
CA GLY A 1086 -30.84 -11.45 7.31
C GLY A 1086 -30.20 -10.59 6.23
N TRP A 1087 -30.85 -10.53 5.08
CA TRP A 1087 -30.55 -9.55 4.04
C TRP A 1087 -31.01 -8.15 4.48
N VAL A 1088 -30.11 -7.17 4.34
CA VAL A 1088 -30.37 -5.75 4.61
C VAL A 1088 -30.05 -4.93 3.35
N HIS A 1089 -30.58 -3.72 3.23
CA HIS A 1089 -30.31 -2.88 2.08
C HIS A 1089 -28.99 -2.11 2.19
N THR A 1090 -28.42 -1.80 1.04
CA THR A 1090 -27.25 -0.93 0.82
C THR A 1090 -27.49 -0.16 -0.49
N GLN A 1091 -26.73 0.90 -0.74
CA GLN A 1091 -26.79 1.61 -2.01
C GLN A 1091 -26.29 0.77 -3.20
N ALA A 1092 -26.82 1.04 -4.39
CA ALA A 1092 -26.32 0.59 -5.69
C ALA A 1092 -26.04 1.78 -6.63
N GLU A 1093 -25.23 1.56 -7.66
CA GLU A 1093 -24.94 2.59 -8.68
C GLU A 1093 -26.01 2.68 -9.78
N THR A 1094 -27.00 1.80 -9.75
CA THR A 1094 -28.10 1.78 -10.71
C THR A 1094 -29.20 2.79 -10.38
N ALA A 1095 -30.20 2.91 -11.27
CA ALA A 1095 -31.26 3.90 -11.21
C ALA A 1095 -30.69 5.32 -11.02
N GLY A 1096 -29.72 5.68 -11.87
CA GLY A 1096 -29.06 6.98 -11.83
C GLY A 1096 -28.37 7.28 -10.49
N GLY A 1097 -27.76 6.25 -9.88
CA GLY A 1097 -27.15 6.35 -8.56
C GLY A 1097 -28.15 6.43 -7.42
N THR A 1098 -29.43 6.10 -7.58
CA THR A 1098 -30.38 6.02 -6.45
C THR A 1098 -30.79 4.61 -6.07
N GLY A 1099 -30.28 3.61 -6.79
CA GLY A 1099 -30.58 2.20 -6.64
C GLY A 1099 -30.31 1.64 -5.25
N LEU A 1100 -30.97 0.52 -4.96
CA LEU A 1100 -30.85 -0.23 -3.71
C LEU A 1100 -30.42 -1.65 -4.05
N ALA A 1101 -29.34 -2.11 -3.43
CA ALA A 1101 -28.99 -3.52 -3.42
C ALA A 1101 -29.33 -4.15 -2.07
N LEU A 1102 -29.38 -5.48 -2.03
CA LEU A 1102 -29.42 -6.24 -0.79
C LEU A 1102 -28.05 -6.86 -0.51
N HIS A 1103 -27.63 -6.85 0.75
CA HIS A 1103 -26.43 -7.55 1.20
C HIS A 1103 -26.67 -8.31 2.50
N VAL A 1104 -25.72 -9.14 2.89
CA VAL A 1104 -25.70 -9.81 4.20
C VAL A 1104 -24.55 -9.24 5.04
N ASP A 1105 -24.86 -8.34 5.98
CA ASP A 1105 -23.90 -7.59 6.83
C ASP A 1105 -23.32 -8.45 7.97
N ALA A 1106 -22.70 -9.59 7.64
CA ALA A 1106 -22.12 -10.51 8.62
C ALA A 1106 -20.75 -11.04 8.14
N PRO A 1107 -19.69 -10.20 8.15
CA PRO A 1107 -18.42 -10.52 7.52
C PRO A 1107 -17.86 -11.88 7.94
N LYS A 1108 -17.23 -12.59 6.98
CA LYS A 1108 -16.58 -13.91 7.19
C LYS A 1108 -17.52 -15.05 7.58
N ARG A 1109 -18.83 -14.89 7.41
CA ARG A 1109 -19.81 -15.97 7.60
C ARG A 1109 -20.04 -16.70 6.28
N GLU A 1110 -19.99 -18.02 6.34
CA GLU A 1110 -20.31 -18.92 5.23
C GLU A 1110 -21.38 -19.91 5.69
N TRP A 1111 -22.36 -20.16 4.83
CA TRP A 1111 -23.33 -21.24 4.99
C TRP A 1111 -22.91 -22.38 4.08
N THR A 1112 -22.92 -23.61 4.60
CA THR A 1112 -22.67 -24.83 3.81
C THR A 1112 -23.95 -25.55 3.44
N ASP A 1113 -25.03 -25.34 4.21
CA ASP A 1113 -26.38 -25.80 3.89
C ASP A 1113 -27.22 -24.62 3.36
N PRO A 1114 -27.64 -24.64 2.08
CA PRO A 1114 -28.48 -23.57 1.53
C PRO A 1114 -29.84 -23.42 2.22
N HIS A 1115 -30.34 -24.45 2.93
CA HIS A 1115 -31.60 -24.36 3.65
C HIS A 1115 -31.49 -23.60 4.98
N GLU A 1116 -30.26 -23.41 5.50
CA GLU A 1116 -30.00 -22.61 6.69
C GLU A 1116 -29.66 -21.14 6.36
N ALA A 1117 -29.32 -20.87 5.11
CA ALA A 1117 -28.90 -19.55 4.64
C ALA A 1117 -30.05 -18.53 4.56
N PRO A 1118 -29.76 -17.23 4.76
CA PRO A 1118 -30.74 -16.18 4.52
C PRO A 1118 -31.04 -16.05 3.03
N GLY A 1119 -32.31 -15.79 2.69
CA GLY A 1119 -32.78 -15.73 1.30
C GLY A 1119 -33.46 -14.42 0.92
N VAL A 1120 -33.33 -14.06 -0.36
CA VAL A 1120 -34.20 -13.11 -1.06
C VAL A 1120 -35.09 -13.90 -1.99
N HIS A 1121 -36.40 -13.67 -1.97
CA HIS A 1121 -37.37 -14.42 -2.76
C HIS A 1121 -38.22 -13.47 -3.61
N VAL A 1122 -38.42 -13.80 -4.88
CA VAL A 1122 -39.22 -13.03 -5.83
C VAL A 1122 -40.10 -13.97 -6.65
N ARG A 1123 -41.40 -13.67 -6.72
CA ARG A 1123 -42.34 -14.37 -7.60
C ARG A 1123 -42.14 -13.93 -9.05
N VAL A 1124 -41.97 -14.90 -9.93
CA VAL A 1124 -41.83 -14.73 -11.37
C VAL A 1124 -42.92 -15.52 -12.10
N ARG A 1125 -43.37 -15.03 -13.25
CA ARG A 1125 -44.30 -15.72 -14.15
C ARG A 1125 -43.68 -15.87 -15.52
N THR A 1126 -43.65 -17.09 -16.03
CA THR A 1126 -43.00 -17.44 -17.29
C THR A 1126 -43.84 -18.40 -18.12
N ASP A 1127 -43.65 -18.38 -19.44
CA ASP A 1127 -44.17 -19.37 -20.39
C ASP A 1127 -43.33 -20.67 -20.42
N GLY A 1128 -42.30 -20.74 -19.58
CA GLY A 1128 -41.40 -21.88 -19.39
C GLY A 1128 -40.28 -21.98 -20.41
N GLY A 1129 -39.14 -22.50 -19.97
CA GLY A 1129 -37.94 -22.68 -20.78
C GLY A 1129 -36.66 -22.68 -19.95
N ARG A 1130 -35.53 -22.81 -20.63
CA ARG A 1130 -34.20 -22.66 -20.04
C ARG A 1130 -33.78 -21.20 -20.09
N PHE A 1131 -33.41 -20.63 -18.96
CA PHE A 1131 -32.98 -19.24 -18.82
C PHE A 1131 -31.52 -19.17 -18.35
N ALA A 1132 -30.71 -18.37 -19.03
CA ALA A 1132 -29.44 -17.90 -18.49
C ALA A 1132 -29.72 -16.81 -17.44
N VAL A 1133 -29.22 -17.00 -16.22
CA VAL A 1133 -29.47 -16.10 -15.07
C VAL A 1133 -28.23 -15.25 -14.82
N TRP A 1134 -28.32 -13.97 -15.16
CA TRP A 1134 -27.31 -12.96 -14.81
C TRP A 1134 -27.70 -12.27 -13.50
N ALA A 1135 -26.70 -11.91 -12.69
CA ALA A 1135 -26.87 -11.08 -11.50
C ALA A 1135 -25.90 -9.89 -11.52
N LEU A 1136 -26.39 -8.71 -11.18
CA LEU A 1136 -25.56 -7.54 -10.94
C LEU A 1136 -25.14 -7.56 -9.47
N VAL A 1137 -23.85 -7.82 -9.24
CA VAL A 1137 -23.30 -8.06 -7.91
C VAL A 1137 -22.09 -7.17 -7.62
N LYS A 1138 -21.78 -7.02 -6.34
CA LYS A 1138 -20.54 -6.42 -5.84
C LYS A 1138 -20.07 -7.16 -4.59
N TYR A 1139 -18.77 -7.37 -4.47
CA TYR A 1139 -18.12 -7.97 -3.31
C TYR A 1139 -16.71 -7.41 -3.14
N ASP A 1140 -16.16 -7.54 -1.93
CA ASP A 1140 -14.91 -6.87 -1.54
C ASP A 1140 -13.71 -7.82 -1.58
N HIS A 1141 -13.94 -9.13 -1.41
CA HIS A 1141 -12.91 -10.19 -1.47
C HIS A 1141 -13.50 -11.58 -1.77
N ASP A 1142 -12.63 -12.57 -1.95
CA ASP A 1142 -12.90 -13.98 -2.26
C ASP A 1142 -13.69 -14.76 -1.19
N ARG A 1143 -14.02 -14.12 -0.07
CA ARG A 1143 -14.85 -14.69 1.00
C ARG A 1143 -16.23 -14.06 1.08
N ASP A 1144 -16.56 -13.18 0.13
CA ASP A 1144 -17.81 -12.41 0.08
C ASP A 1144 -18.55 -12.56 -1.27
N ASP A 1145 -18.21 -13.57 -2.07
CA ASP A 1145 -18.43 -13.59 -3.52
C ASP A 1145 -19.42 -14.68 -3.99
N ALA A 1146 -20.14 -15.35 -3.09
CA ALA A 1146 -20.90 -16.55 -3.45
C ALA A 1146 -22.36 -16.56 -2.98
N CYS A 1147 -23.25 -17.08 -3.82
CA CYS A 1147 -24.66 -17.34 -3.51
C CYS A 1147 -25.18 -18.62 -4.19
N TRP A 1148 -26.35 -19.10 -3.76
CA TRP A 1148 -27.12 -20.10 -4.49
C TRP A 1148 -28.36 -19.51 -5.13
N LEU A 1149 -28.73 -20.06 -6.28
CA LEU A 1149 -30.05 -19.88 -6.87
C LEU A 1149 -30.97 -20.98 -6.37
N ALA A 1150 -32.24 -20.65 -6.13
CA ALA A 1150 -33.27 -21.64 -5.82
C ALA A 1150 -34.54 -21.37 -6.63
N LEU A 1151 -35.20 -22.43 -7.09
CA LEU A 1151 -36.51 -22.37 -7.73
C LEU A 1151 -37.52 -23.12 -6.88
N ASP A 1152 -38.60 -22.46 -6.51
CA ASP A 1152 -39.69 -23.02 -5.70
C ASP A 1152 -39.20 -23.68 -4.39
N GLY A 1153 -38.19 -23.06 -3.76
CA GLY A 1153 -37.59 -23.54 -2.52
C GLY A 1153 -36.58 -24.68 -2.68
N THR A 1154 -36.26 -25.08 -3.93
CA THR A 1154 -35.23 -26.09 -4.23
C THR A 1154 -33.94 -25.41 -4.69
N PRO A 1155 -32.88 -25.39 -3.86
CA PRO A 1155 -31.57 -24.84 -4.23
C PRO A 1155 -30.98 -25.62 -5.39
N GLN A 1156 -30.40 -24.91 -6.35
CA GLN A 1156 -29.65 -25.50 -7.45
C GLN A 1156 -28.28 -25.96 -6.94
N PRO A 1157 -27.76 -27.12 -7.39
CA PRO A 1157 -26.44 -27.58 -7.01
C PRO A 1157 -25.37 -26.53 -7.36
N ALA A 1158 -24.43 -26.25 -6.46
CA ALA A 1158 -23.33 -25.34 -6.73
C ALA A 1158 -22.50 -25.79 -7.96
N SER A 1159 -22.39 -27.11 -8.19
CA SER A 1159 -21.74 -27.70 -9.36
C SER A 1159 -22.42 -27.41 -10.70
N GLU A 1160 -23.68 -26.98 -10.69
CA GLU A 1160 -24.42 -26.58 -11.90
C GLU A 1160 -24.37 -25.06 -12.14
N GLN A 1161 -23.84 -24.30 -11.17
CA GLN A 1161 -23.50 -22.89 -11.33
C GLN A 1161 -22.11 -22.75 -11.94
N LEU A 1162 -21.88 -21.65 -12.68
CA LEU A 1162 -20.57 -21.36 -13.25
C LEU A 1162 -19.53 -21.18 -12.14
N SER A 1163 -18.29 -21.65 -12.38
CA SER A 1163 -17.19 -21.63 -11.40
C SER A 1163 -17.52 -22.33 -10.07
N GLY A 1164 -18.51 -23.23 -10.03
CA GLY A 1164 -18.94 -23.85 -8.78
C GLY A 1164 -19.67 -22.89 -7.82
N GLY A 1165 -20.13 -21.74 -8.32
CA GLY A 1165 -20.82 -20.70 -7.54
C GLY A 1165 -19.91 -19.65 -6.91
N ASP A 1166 -18.60 -19.72 -7.12
CA ASP A 1166 -17.63 -18.70 -6.67
C ASP A 1166 -17.45 -17.67 -7.79
N LEU A 1167 -17.64 -16.38 -7.48
CA LEU A 1167 -17.62 -15.31 -8.48
C LEU A 1167 -16.29 -14.56 -8.51
N PHE A 1168 -15.45 -14.74 -7.49
CA PHE A 1168 -14.20 -14.03 -7.36
C PHE A 1168 -13.25 -14.32 -8.53
N THR A 1169 -12.82 -13.24 -9.14
CA THR A 1169 -11.56 -13.13 -9.84
C THR A 1169 -10.90 -11.88 -9.29
N PHE A 1170 -9.60 -11.73 -9.50
CA PHE A 1170 -9.00 -10.44 -9.21
C PHE A 1170 -9.77 -9.34 -9.98
N GLY A 1171 -10.14 -9.57 -11.25
CA GLY A 1171 -10.78 -8.59 -12.15
C GLY A 1171 -12.08 -8.00 -11.65
N THR A 1172 -12.77 -8.75 -10.81
CA THR A 1172 -14.17 -8.51 -10.48
C THR A 1172 -14.35 -8.09 -9.03
N THR A 1173 -13.27 -8.05 -8.25
CA THR A 1173 -13.29 -7.50 -6.89
C THR A 1173 -13.48 -5.98 -6.92
N GLN A 1174 -14.13 -5.43 -5.89
CA GLN A 1174 -14.34 -3.99 -5.68
C GLN A 1174 -15.18 -3.28 -6.76
N VAL A 1175 -15.65 -3.94 -7.81
CA VAL A 1175 -16.47 -3.35 -8.89
C VAL A 1175 -17.89 -3.93 -8.90
N TRP A 1176 -18.83 -3.17 -9.45
CA TRP A 1176 -20.14 -3.71 -9.81
C TRP A 1176 -20.05 -4.48 -11.12
N VAL A 1177 -20.44 -5.75 -11.11
CA VAL A 1177 -20.29 -6.66 -12.25
C VAL A 1177 -21.58 -7.43 -12.54
N TRP A 1178 -21.96 -7.51 -13.82
CA TRP A 1178 -22.95 -8.46 -14.29
C TRP A 1178 -22.28 -9.83 -14.46
N ALA A 1179 -22.52 -10.73 -13.52
CA ALA A 1179 -22.04 -12.11 -13.58
C ALA A 1179 -23.14 -13.05 -14.06
N LEU A 1180 -22.85 -13.84 -15.09
CA LEU A 1180 -23.68 -14.98 -15.45
C LEU A 1180 -23.49 -16.05 -14.37
N LEU A 1181 -24.56 -16.42 -13.67
CA LEU A 1181 -24.48 -17.35 -12.54
C LEU A 1181 -24.70 -18.80 -12.97
N ALA A 1182 -25.77 -19.05 -13.72
CA ALA A 1182 -26.18 -20.41 -14.10
C ALA A 1182 -27.20 -20.40 -15.25
N ASP A 1183 -27.48 -21.60 -15.76
CA ASP A 1183 -28.73 -21.88 -16.46
C ASP A 1183 -29.78 -22.42 -15.50
N LEU A 1184 -31.03 -21.99 -15.67
CA LEU A 1184 -32.15 -22.43 -14.87
C LEU A 1184 -33.30 -22.88 -15.76
N ASP A 1185 -33.71 -24.14 -15.63
CA ASP A 1185 -34.92 -24.66 -16.27
C ASP A 1185 -36.14 -24.28 -15.42
N VAL A 1186 -37.00 -23.42 -15.97
CA VAL A 1186 -38.21 -22.94 -15.29
C VAL A 1186 -39.43 -23.46 -16.05
N PRO A 1187 -40.35 -24.19 -15.40
CA PRO A 1187 -41.61 -24.61 -16.02
C PRO A 1187 -42.51 -23.41 -16.39
N PRO A 1188 -43.54 -23.60 -17.23
CA PRO A 1188 -44.57 -22.58 -17.43
C PRO A 1188 -45.41 -22.40 -16.17
N GLY A 1189 -45.61 -21.16 -15.72
CA GLY A 1189 -46.43 -20.85 -14.55
C GLY A 1189 -45.88 -19.76 -13.64
N ASP A 1190 -46.42 -19.72 -12.42
CA ASP A 1190 -45.94 -18.87 -11.32
C ASP A 1190 -44.91 -19.64 -10.49
N HIS A 1191 -43.74 -19.05 -10.30
CA HIS A 1191 -42.61 -19.65 -9.59
C HIS A 1191 -41.99 -18.66 -8.61
N VAL A 1192 -41.26 -19.16 -7.62
CA VAL A 1192 -40.46 -18.36 -6.68
C VAL A 1192 -38.99 -18.55 -7.01
N LEU A 1193 -38.38 -17.50 -7.56
CA LEU A 1193 -36.93 -17.41 -7.74
C LEU A 1193 -36.31 -16.88 -6.46
N SER A 1194 -35.27 -17.55 -5.97
CA SER A 1194 -34.58 -17.15 -4.74
C SER A 1194 -33.07 -17.01 -4.94
N VAL A 1195 -32.48 -16.03 -4.25
CA VAL A 1195 -31.03 -15.90 -4.06
C VAL A 1195 -30.75 -16.17 -2.58
N LEU A 1196 -30.00 -17.22 -2.29
CA LEU A 1196 -29.62 -17.63 -0.94
C LEU A 1196 -28.15 -17.31 -0.72
N ALA A 1197 -27.80 -16.64 0.37
CA ALA A 1197 -26.41 -16.27 0.62
C ALA A 1197 -25.57 -17.52 0.93
N ARG A 1198 -24.49 -17.75 0.20
CA ARG A 1198 -23.51 -18.78 0.55
C ARG A 1198 -22.39 -18.18 1.38
N ARG A 1199 -21.93 -17.00 0.99
CA ARG A 1199 -20.97 -16.19 1.74
C ARG A 1199 -21.59 -14.82 2.03
N ALA A 1200 -21.45 -14.34 3.26
CA ALA A 1200 -21.89 -13.01 3.64
C ALA A 1200 -21.02 -11.93 2.97
N GLY A 1201 -21.48 -10.68 2.90
CA GLY A 1201 -20.75 -9.59 2.24
C GLY A 1201 -21.15 -9.35 0.78
N LEU A 1202 -21.61 -10.38 0.06
CA LEU A 1202 -22.12 -10.25 -1.32
C LEU A 1202 -23.28 -9.26 -1.37
N ARG A 1203 -23.23 -8.32 -2.31
CA ARG A 1203 -24.28 -7.35 -2.60
C ARG A 1203 -24.93 -7.71 -3.93
N VAL A 1204 -26.26 -7.76 -3.97
CA VAL A 1204 -27.03 -8.14 -5.17
C VAL A 1204 -28.08 -7.06 -5.44
N ASP A 1205 -28.00 -6.44 -6.63
CA ASP A 1205 -28.91 -5.37 -7.05
C ASP A 1205 -30.02 -5.88 -7.98
N ARG A 1206 -29.65 -6.57 -9.05
CA ARG A 1206 -30.59 -6.99 -10.11
C ARG A 1206 -30.33 -8.41 -10.58
N LEU A 1207 -31.38 -9.08 -11.06
CA LEU A 1207 -31.28 -10.31 -11.84
C LEU A 1207 -31.84 -10.09 -13.24
N TRP A 1208 -31.22 -10.74 -14.22
CA TRP A 1208 -31.61 -10.68 -15.62
C TRP A 1208 -31.62 -12.10 -16.20
N LEU A 1209 -32.82 -12.60 -16.49
CA LEU A 1209 -33.00 -13.96 -17.01
C LEU A 1209 -33.38 -13.90 -18.48
N THR A 1210 -32.68 -14.64 -19.33
CA THR A 1210 -32.93 -14.65 -20.78
C THR A 1210 -32.86 -16.04 -21.38
N ARG A 1211 -33.73 -16.33 -22.37
CA ARG A 1211 -33.73 -17.63 -23.06
C ARG A 1211 -32.60 -17.82 -24.08
N ASP A 1212 -31.91 -16.75 -24.45
CA ASP A 1212 -30.91 -16.72 -25.53
C ASP A 1212 -29.53 -16.18 -25.08
N GLU A 1213 -29.28 -16.18 -23.76
CA GLU A 1213 -28.04 -15.66 -23.14
C GLU A 1213 -27.71 -14.19 -23.47
N ARG A 1214 -28.67 -13.41 -24.00
CA ARG A 1214 -28.40 -12.01 -24.33
C ARG A 1214 -27.95 -11.24 -23.09
N ARG A 1215 -26.97 -10.37 -23.30
CA ARG A 1215 -26.35 -9.54 -22.27
C ARG A 1215 -27.38 -8.65 -21.55
N PRO A 1216 -27.26 -8.46 -20.22
CA PRO A 1216 -28.02 -7.45 -19.50
C PRO A 1216 -27.77 -6.03 -20.05
N PRO A 1217 -28.81 -5.20 -20.23
CA PRO A 1217 -28.63 -3.83 -20.71
C PRO A 1217 -27.91 -2.95 -19.66
N PRO A 1218 -27.18 -1.90 -20.09
CA PRO A 1218 -26.75 -0.83 -19.20
C PRO A 1218 -27.92 -0.19 -18.44
N ASP A 1219 -27.64 0.49 -17.32
CA ASP A 1219 -28.68 1.05 -16.45
C ASP A 1219 -29.62 2.03 -17.19
N ALA A 1220 -29.08 2.82 -18.11
CA ALA A 1220 -29.84 3.78 -18.93
C ALA A 1220 -30.93 3.14 -19.81
N THR A 1221 -30.78 1.86 -20.15
CA THR A 1221 -31.71 1.12 -20.98
C THR A 1221 -32.37 -0.03 -20.22
N TRP A 1222 -32.25 -0.05 -18.89
CA TRP A 1222 -32.93 -1.02 -18.04
C TRP A 1222 -34.46 -0.87 -18.17
N PRO A 1223 -35.21 -1.97 -18.44
CA PRO A 1223 -36.64 -1.90 -18.65
C PRO A 1223 -37.38 -1.37 -17.41
N ALA A 1224 -38.48 -0.66 -17.65
CA ALA A 1224 -39.29 -0.01 -16.63
C ALA A 1224 -39.88 -1.01 -15.64
#